data_AF-A0AAU7DU39-F1
#
_entry.id   AF-A0AAU7DU39-F1
#
_cell.length_a   1.000
_cell.length_b   1.000
_cell.length_c   1.000
_cell.angle_alpha   90.00
_cell.angle_beta   90.00
_cell.angle_gamma   90.00
#
_symmetry.space_group_name_H-M   'P 1'
#
loop_
_entity.id
_entity.type
_entity.pdbx_description
1 polymer ?
#
loop_
_entity_poly.entity_id
_entity_poly.type
_entity_poly.pdbx_seq_one_letter_code
_entity_poly.pdbx_strand_id
1 'polypeptide(L)'
;MTINPSTHQRFAPRQALARRGVAVDKPGSGALYDAVRDELIDFARPAYRPNAGFSWLDTDGTALAGRPQFLYVTCRMTYVACLEVVRTGAATGPDWDRAVHGIALLSGYFKDHEYGGWFTALDPDSTQDNVVVVDGRKAAYPHTFVVLAAATAKVAGIPGAGEVLAEALAVLESRFWDEAAGMFVEDYSRDFATLDTYRGANSNMHGVEALLAAHSATGDAKYLEMAARICRRIIAVAQEYKWRLPEHFDADWQVLPQYNADNPFDPVRPFGSTPGHWLEWARLLLHLRHAHDAAGQLPEAALLEASVAFFDTAFDNAWGADGAPGLLFTVDFSGKPLSRSRLHWVTCEGIGAARALFEVTGQSRFEAAGQQLWDFAKAYFFDPEAGSWHHELDEHNLAAQTIRVGKADIYHAYQAAVLATTPLRTTIIDALIESRPTMSQTRLSQATLAQVQADQSQATSTPQVPVLGPEVDPQQTTVGIVHLGVGAFHRAHQAVYTELAAAKAGQTHWGIMGVTQRSRSVIDQLAPQDGLYCVLEKGTASTEIRIMGSTRDVAFPGEETPRIITAIAAPTTHIVSLTVTEKGYRASADGHLDLSDTDVISDLAAARAADVSVPARSPIGLLIRGLLVRAKAALASQGVGPLTVMCCDNMVDNGNVVAGLVKEFLAAVGEQADVTGEIAWLEENVTFPSTMVDRIVPATTEGNRAEAQAVLGVRDEGLVVAEPFMQWVIEDKFAGPRPAWESVGATLTSDVAPFEQAKLRMLNATHSLLAYFGALKDLPLIADAVNDPELEQVAKVLLFDDVIPTLEVPDGMELEPYALSILERFANPNTGHTTIQVAMDGSKKLPFRLFGTVSDRLAAGAIPQGAAWAVAAWVVFIYKGQTLGGNPLVLDDPRASELQAAVRGALKASEMVEAIMALPDLFPADIAGHDGFRAAVTEKVADLLSR
;
A
#
# COMPACT_ATOMS: atom_id res chain seq x y z
N MET A 1 -45.24 25.09 -30.22
CA MET A 1 -46.50 24.90 -29.48
C MET A 1 -46.52 25.95 -28.38
N THR A 2 -47.47 26.88 -28.44
CA THR A 2 -47.55 28.06 -27.55
C THR A 2 -47.84 27.63 -26.12
N ILE A 3 -46.94 27.97 -25.18
CA ILE A 3 -47.13 27.73 -23.74
C ILE A 3 -47.49 29.06 -23.06
N ASN A 4 -48.54 28.97 -22.25
CA ASN A 4 -49.30 30.02 -21.60
C ASN A 4 -48.51 30.67 -20.42
N PRO A 5 -48.45 32.01 -20.29
CA PRO A 5 -47.77 32.68 -19.19
C PRO A 5 -48.73 32.90 -18.03
N SER A 6 -48.96 31.88 -17.19
CA SER A 6 -49.63 32.11 -15.89
C SER A 6 -49.55 30.88 -14.97
N THR A 7 -48.50 30.79 -14.16
CA THR A 7 -48.60 30.33 -12.76
C THR A 7 -47.27 30.60 -12.05
N HIS A 8 -47.22 31.70 -11.29
CA HIS A 8 -46.31 31.80 -10.16
C HIS A 8 -46.74 30.78 -9.11
N GLN A 9 -46.07 29.63 -9.06
CA GLN A 9 -46.02 28.83 -7.83
C GLN A 9 -44.56 28.76 -7.38
N ARG A 10 -44.31 29.39 -6.22
CA ARG A 10 -43.06 29.24 -5.46
C ARG A 10 -42.90 27.75 -5.15
N PHE A 11 -41.90 27.11 -5.76
CA PHE A 11 -41.55 25.73 -5.49
C PHE A 11 -41.07 25.60 -4.03
N ALA A 12 -41.66 24.66 -3.30
CA ALA A 12 -41.28 24.32 -1.93
C ALA A 12 -40.29 23.14 -1.97
N PRO A 13 -39.00 23.29 -1.58
CA PRO A 13 -37.96 22.26 -1.72
C PRO A 13 -38.08 21.08 -0.73
N ARG A 14 -39.27 20.75 -0.24
CA ARG A 14 -39.47 19.82 0.89
C ARG A 14 -39.86 18.39 0.51
N GLN A 15 -40.18 18.09 -0.74
CA GLN A 15 -40.82 16.81 -1.09
C GLN A 15 -39.87 15.70 -1.60
N ALA A 16 -38.64 16.02 -2.05
CA ALA A 16 -37.67 15.00 -2.47
C ALA A 16 -36.92 14.37 -1.28
N LEU A 17 -36.47 15.18 -0.31
CA LEU A 17 -35.76 14.72 0.89
C LEU A 17 -36.68 14.00 1.91
N ALA A 18 -37.97 14.31 1.92
CA ALA A 18 -38.95 13.69 2.82
C ALA A 18 -39.27 12.22 2.46
N ARG A 19 -39.02 11.77 1.22
CA ARG A 19 -39.33 10.40 0.80
C ARG A 19 -38.36 9.34 1.38
N ARG A 20 -37.25 9.75 2.02
CA ARG A 20 -36.24 8.86 2.62
C ARG A 20 -35.99 9.09 4.13
N GLY A 21 -36.84 9.86 4.81
CA GLY A 21 -36.83 9.95 6.28
C GLY A 21 -35.76 10.84 6.92
N VAL A 22 -35.07 11.70 6.18
CA VAL A 22 -34.09 12.63 6.76
C VAL A 22 -34.78 13.94 7.17
N ALA A 23 -34.92 14.17 8.47
CA ALA A 23 -35.32 15.46 9.02
C ALA A 23 -34.16 16.45 8.88
N VAL A 24 -34.23 17.37 7.92
CA VAL A 24 -33.24 18.45 7.75
C VAL A 24 -33.53 19.56 8.76
N ASP A 25 -33.17 19.31 10.01
CA ASP A 25 -33.29 20.29 11.09
C ASP A 25 -31.97 21.06 11.23
N LYS A 26 -31.87 22.15 10.45
CA LYS A 26 -30.94 23.30 10.47
C LYS A 26 -29.94 23.39 9.28
N PRO A 27 -29.90 24.54 8.57
CA PRO A 27 -28.80 24.91 7.68
C PRO A 27 -27.47 24.90 8.46
N GLY A 28 -26.44 24.26 7.91
CA GLY A 28 -25.10 24.16 8.52
C GLY A 28 -24.81 22.88 9.32
N SER A 29 -25.70 21.88 9.33
CA SER A 29 -25.40 20.58 9.94
C SER A 29 -24.63 19.67 8.97
N GLY A 30 -23.59 18.96 9.47
CA GLY A 30 -22.77 18.03 8.67
C GLY A 30 -23.59 16.99 7.91
N ALA A 31 -24.69 16.52 8.52
CA ALA A 31 -25.60 15.53 7.94
C ALA A 31 -26.23 15.96 6.60
N LEU A 32 -26.46 17.26 6.37
CA LEU A 32 -26.96 17.75 5.08
C LEU A 32 -25.91 17.56 3.98
N TYR A 33 -24.65 17.88 4.27
CA TYR A 33 -23.56 17.78 3.31
C TYR A 33 -23.13 16.32 3.09
N ASP A 34 -23.25 15.46 4.10
CA ASP A 34 -23.14 14.00 3.92
C ASP A 34 -24.20 13.48 2.95
N ALA A 35 -25.47 13.84 3.14
CA ALA A 35 -26.56 13.40 2.26
C ALA A 35 -26.37 13.87 0.80
N VAL A 36 -25.88 15.10 0.59
CA VAL A 36 -25.55 15.61 -0.76
C VAL A 36 -24.41 14.80 -1.38
N ARG A 37 -23.37 14.45 -0.62
CA ARG A 37 -22.26 13.63 -1.11
C ARG A 37 -22.73 12.23 -1.51
N ASP A 38 -23.52 11.59 -0.65
CA ASP A 38 -24.06 10.25 -0.92
C ASP A 38 -24.93 10.26 -2.19
N GLU A 39 -25.76 11.29 -2.39
CA GLU A 39 -26.58 11.44 -3.60
C GLU A 39 -25.72 11.62 -4.87
N LEU A 40 -24.65 12.41 -4.79
CA LEU A 40 -23.71 12.59 -5.91
C LEU A 40 -23.02 11.28 -6.27
N ILE A 41 -22.55 10.50 -5.27
CA ILE A 41 -21.93 9.18 -5.49
C ILE A 41 -22.93 8.21 -6.14
N ASP A 42 -24.18 8.18 -5.68
CA ASP A 42 -25.23 7.35 -6.27
C ASP A 42 -25.52 7.75 -7.72
N PHE A 43 -25.62 9.05 -8.01
CA PHE A 43 -25.82 9.56 -9.37
C PHE A 43 -24.64 9.20 -10.30
N ALA A 44 -23.42 9.28 -9.80
CA ALA A 44 -22.20 9.00 -10.55
C ALA A 44 -21.98 7.51 -10.88
N ARG A 45 -22.67 6.61 -10.17
CA ARG A 45 -22.47 5.16 -10.27
C ARG A 45 -22.51 4.62 -11.71
N PRO A 46 -23.45 5.03 -12.59
CA PRO A 46 -23.52 4.52 -13.96
C PRO A 46 -22.36 4.99 -14.87
N ALA A 47 -21.55 5.98 -14.44
CA ALA A 47 -20.38 6.40 -15.21
C ALA A 47 -19.29 5.31 -15.23
N TYR A 48 -19.26 4.45 -14.21
CA TYR A 48 -18.28 3.38 -14.09
C TYR A 48 -18.51 2.27 -15.12
N ARG A 49 -17.51 2.06 -15.99
CA ARG A 49 -17.50 0.95 -16.96
C ARG A 49 -16.35 0.00 -16.62
N PRO A 50 -16.61 -1.25 -16.19
CA PRO A 50 -15.56 -2.19 -15.76
C PRO A 50 -14.42 -2.39 -16.78
N ASN A 51 -14.73 -2.37 -18.08
CA ASN A 51 -13.75 -2.63 -19.15
C ASN A 51 -13.36 -1.36 -19.94
N ALA A 52 -13.65 -0.16 -19.43
CA ALA A 52 -13.38 1.12 -20.09
C ALA A 52 -13.19 2.27 -19.08
N GLY A 53 -13.08 3.50 -19.56
CA GLY A 53 -13.01 4.71 -18.74
C GLY A 53 -14.33 5.08 -18.06
N PHE A 54 -14.35 6.24 -17.39
CA PHE A 54 -15.60 6.79 -16.87
C PHE A 54 -16.37 7.53 -17.97
N SER A 55 -17.64 7.17 -18.15
CA SER A 55 -18.53 7.78 -19.14
C SER A 55 -18.96 9.18 -18.73
N TRP A 56 -19.08 10.07 -19.72
CA TRP A 56 -19.84 11.30 -19.58
C TRP A 56 -21.30 10.98 -19.29
N LEU A 57 -21.91 11.62 -18.28
CA LEU A 57 -23.30 11.36 -17.92
C LEU A 57 -24.28 12.36 -18.57
N ASP A 58 -25.45 11.87 -18.95
CA ASP A 58 -26.61 12.68 -19.33
C ASP A 58 -27.31 13.24 -18.07
N THR A 59 -28.34 14.05 -18.27
CA THR A 59 -29.13 14.71 -17.23
C THR A 59 -29.81 13.74 -16.26
N ASP A 60 -30.09 12.51 -16.68
CA ASP A 60 -30.69 11.44 -15.87
C ASP A 60 -29.66 10.51 -15.19
N GLY A 61 -28.36 10.77 -15.39
CA GLY A 61 -27.27 9.96 -14.82
C GLY A 61 -26.90 8.74 -15.64
N THR A 62 -27.53 8.51 -16.80
CA THR A 62 -27.09 7.46 -17.74
C THR A 62 -25.89 7.92 -18.56
N ALA A 63 -25.12 6.99 -19.13
CA ALA A 63 -24.01 7.32 -20.00
C ALA A 63 -24.51 7.99 -21.30
N LEU A 64 -24.00 9.18 -21.60
CA LEU A 64 -24.35 9.93 -22.80
C LEU A 64 -23.74 9.27 -24.05
N ALA A 65 -24.60 8.72 -24.89
CA ALA A 65 -24.19 7.97 -26.08
C ALA A 65 -23.40 8.83 -27.08
N GLY A 66 -22.37 8.22 -27.69
CA GLY A 66 -21.54 8.87 -28.72
C GLY A 66 -20.58 9.94 -28.21
N ARG A 67 -20.47 10.15 -26.89
CA ARG A 67 -19.54 11.12 -26.30
C ARG A 67 -18.17 10.47 -26.03
N PRO A 68 -17.04 11.07 -26.46
CA PRO A 68 -15.72 10.52 -26.19
C PRO A 68 -15.45 10.31 -24.70
N GLN A 69 -14.60 9.35 -24.39
CA GLN A 69 -14.07 9.12 -23.05
C GLN A 69 -12.91 10.10 -22.82
N PHE A 70 -13.16 11.17 -22.07
CA PHE A 70 -12.14 12.18 -21.81
C PHE A 70 -11.28 11.79 -20.60
N LEU A 71 -9.96 12.00 -20.73
CA LEU A 71 -9.02 11.69 -19.66
C LEU A 71 -9.34 12.46 -18.37
N TYR A 72 -9.61 13.76 -18.47
CA TYR A 72 -9.89 14.58 -17.29
C TYR A 72 -11.16 14.13 -16.55
N VAL A 73 -12.18 13.62 -17.24
CA VAL A 73 -13.39 13.06 -16.60
C VAL A 73 -13.01 11.81 -15.81
N THR A 74 -12.24 10.91 -16.41
CA THR A 74 -11.73 9.71 -15.73
C THR A 74 -10.91 10.07 -14.49
N CYS A 75 -9.98 11.02 -14.60
CA CYS A 75 -9.18 11.48 -13.48
C CYS A 75 -10.03 12.12 -12.37
N ARG A 76 -11.00 12.96 -12.71
CA ARG A 76 -11.90 13.62 -11.76
C ARG A 76 -12.78 12.63 -11.00
N MET A 77 -13.32 11.63 -11.69
CA MET A 77 -14.12 10.58 -11.07
C MET A 77 -13.26 9.68 -10.18
N THR A 78 -12.03 9.37 -10.61
CA THR A 78 -11.04 8.66 -9.80
C THR A 78 -10.68 9.44 -8.53
N TYR A 79 -10.44 10.74 -8.67
CA TYR A 79 -10.18 11.65 -7.55
C TYR A 79 -11.32 11.64 -6.52
N VAL A 80 -12.58 11.78 -6.97
CA VAL A 80 -13.74 11.74 -6.07
C VAL A 80 -13.87 10.38 -5.38
N ALA A 81 -13.65 9.27 -6.10
CA ALA A 81 -13.65 7.93 -5.50
C ALA A 81 -12.58 7.80 -4.39
N CYS A 82 -11.39 8.37 -4.59
CA CYS A 82 -10.34 8.41 -3.57
C CYS A 82 -10.74 9.23 -2.35
N LEU A 83 -11.38 10.40 -2.56
CA LEU A 83 -11.92 11.18 -1.45
C LEU A 83 -12.98 10.40 -0.66
N GLU A 84 -13.80 9.58 -1.33
CA GLU A 84 -14.84 8.78 -0.71
C GLU A 84 -14.30 7.57 0.07
N VAL A 85 -13.28 6.90 -0.46
CA VAL A 85 -12.47 5.92 0.28
C VAL A 85 -11.94 6.56 1.57
N VAL A 86 -11.39 7.77 1.45
CA VAL A 86 -10.90 8.54 2.60
C VAL A 86 -12.03 9.08 3.47
N ARG A 87 -13.25 9.31 3.01
CA ARG A 87 -14.34 9.71 3.90
C ARG A 87 -14.85 8.53 4.74
N THR A 88 -15.04 7.38 4.11
CA THR A 88 -15.75 6.23 4.68
C THR A 88 -14.88 5.32 5.57
N GLY A 89 -13.56 5.33 5.39
CA GLY A 89 -12.70 4.35 6.08
C GLY A 89 -12.58 3.02 5.35
N ALA A 90 -13.27 2.86 4.23
CA ALA A 90 -13.38 1.58 3.55
C ALA A 90 -12.13 1.26 2.73
N ALA A 91 -11.36 0.26 3.17
CA ALA A 91 -10.22 -0.30 2.43
C ALA A 91 -10.62 -1.34 1.37
N THR A 92 -11.93 -1.59 1.20
CA THR A 92 -12.54 -2.47 0.19
C THR A 92 -13.96 -1.99 -0.13
N GLY A 93 -14.54 -2.43 -1.25
CA GLY A 93 -15.92 -2.12 -1.63
C GLY A 93 -16.03 -1.16 -2.82
N PRO A 94 -17.25 -0.71 -3.19
CA PRO A 94 -17.49 -0.11 -4.50
C PRO A 94 -16.68 1.15 -4.81
N ASP A 95 -16.43 2.01 -3.82
CA ASP A 95 -15.60 3.22 -3.98
C ASP A 95 -14.11 2.90 -4.09
N TRP A 96 -13.65 1.91 -3.32
CA TRP A 96 -12.30 1.36 -3.44
C TRP A 96 -12.08 0.76 -4.83
N ASP A 97 -13.01 -0.07 -5.32
CA ASP A 97 -12.94 -0.70 -6.63
C ASP A 97 -12.91 0.34 -7.75
N ARG A 98 -13.70 1.43 -7.62
CA ARG A 98 -13.68 2.56 -8.55
C ARG A 98 -12.33 3.29 -8.55
N ALA A 99 -11.75 3.52 -7.37
CA ALA A 99 -10.44 4.17 -7.25
C ALA A 99 -9.31 3.31 -7.83
N VAL A 100 -9.29 2.01 -7.52
CA VAL A 100 -8.34 1.03 -8.08
C VAL A 100 -8.48 0.97 -9.61
N HIS A 101 -9.71 0.86 -10.11
CA HIS A 101 -9.98 0.88 -11.55
C HIS A 101 -9.46 2.14 -12.22
N GLY A 102 -9.75 3.30 -11.64
CA GLY A 102 -9.26 4.59 -12.12
C GLY A 102 -7.74 4.62 -12.28
N ILE A 103 -7.00 4.13 -11.28
CA ILE A 103 -5.54 4.04 -11.35
C ILE A 103 -5.08 3.04 -12.41
N ALA A 104 -5.72 1.88 -12.53
CA ALA A 104 -5.39 0.91 -13.58
C ALA A 104 -5.57 1.49 -15.00
N LEU A 105 -6.62 2.27 -15.23
CA LEU A 105 -6.84 2.95 -16.51
C LEU A 105 -5.74 3.98 -16.83
N LEU A 106 -5.21 4.65 -15.80
CA LEU A 106 -4.10 5.60 -15.96
C LEU A 106 -2.76 4.90 -16.20
N SER A 107 -2.58 3.68 -15.68
CA SER A 107 -1.37 2.87 -15.96
C SER A 107 -1.34 2.28 -17.37
N GLY A 108 -2.49 2.11 -18.03
CA GLY A 108 -2.60 1.44 -19.33
C GLY A 108 -3.56 2.10 -20.32
N TYR A 109 -4.87 2.02 -20.07
CA TYR A 109 -5.92 2.38 -21.04
C TYR A 109 -5.78 3.76 -21.71
N PHE A 110 -5.47 4.81 -20.93
CA PHE A 110 -5.24 6.17 -21.45
C PHE A 110 -3.78 6.46 -21.78
N LYS A 111 -2.87 5.54 -21.46
CA LYS A 111 -1.44 5.74 -21.60
C LYS A 111 -0.99 5.52 -23.03
N ASP A 112 -0.13 6.40 -23.51
CA ASP A 112 0.49 6.24 -24.82
C ASP A 112 1.85 5.57 -24.65
N HIS A 113 1.86 4.25 -24.82
CA HIS A 113 3.06 3.44 -24.67
C HIS A 113 4.13 3.72 -25.75
N GLU A 114 3.77 4.42 -26.83
CA GLU A 114 4.69 4.75 -27.93
C GLU A 114 5.51 5.99 -27.63
N TYR A 115 4.86 7.09 -27.19
CA TYR A 115 5.50 8.39 -27.00
C TYR A 115 5.54 8.87 -25.54
N GLY A 116 4.94 8.11 -24.63
CA GLY A 116 4.74 8.50 -23.24
C GLY A 116 3.58 9.49 -23.05
N GLY A 117 3.30 9.80 -21.78
CA GLY A 117 2.15 10.62 -21.40
C GLY A 117 0.81 9.95 -21.71
N TRP A 118 -0.27 10.72 -21.68
CA TRP A 118 -1.64 10.21 -21.83
C TRP A 118 -2.39 10.84 -22.99
N PHE A 119 -3.32 10.09 -23.58
CA PHE A 119 -4.24 10.58 -24.61
C PHE A 119 -5.30 11.50 -24.00
N THR A 120 -5.70 12.54 -24.72
CA THR A 120 -6.70 13.50 -24.22
C THR A 120 -8.12 12.92 -24.29
N ALA A 121 -8.44 12.16 -25.34
CA ALA A 121 -9.75 11.51 -25.47
C ALA A 121 -9.67 10.20 -26.28
N LEU A 122 -10.48 9.23 -25.86
CA LEU A 122 -10.68 7.95 -26.52
C LEU A 122 -12.11 7.84 -27.06
N ASP A 123 -12.31 6.95 -28.02
CA ASP A 123 -13.59 6.70 -28.65
C ASP A 123 -14.65 6.23 -27.62
N PRO A 124 -15.93 6.60 -27.77
CA PRO A 124 -17.00 6.14 -26.87
C PRO A 124 -17.04 4.61 -26.71
N ASP A 125 -16.72 3.86 -27.77
CA ASP A 125 -16.78 2.40 -27.80
C ASP A 125 -15.42 1.73 -27.50
N SER A 126 -14.39 2.53 -27.22
CA SER A 126 -13.08 2.05 -26.79
C SER A 126 -13.17 1.24 -25.49
N THR A 127 -12.38 0.16 -25.42
CA THR A 127 -12.25 -0.75 -24.26
C THR A 127 -10.78 -1.02 -23.99
N GLN A 128 -10.45 -1.56 -22.81
CA GLN A 128 -9.05 -1.86 -22.47
C GLN A 128 -8.34 -2.78 -23.48
N ASP A 129 -9.09 -3.68 -24.13
CA ASP A 129 -8.56 -4.60 -25.15
C ASP A 129 -8.47 -3.98 -26.55
N ASN A 130 -9.17 -2.86 -26.79
CA ASN A 130 -9.23 -2.21 -28.08
C ASN A 130 -9.35 -0.68 -27.90
N VAL A 131 -8.18 -0.05 -27.72
CA VAL A 131 -8.07 1.39 -27.53
C VAL A 131 -8.12 2.11 -28.86
N VAL A 132 -9.15 2.95 -29.04
CA VAL A 132 -9.28 3.81 -30.23
C VAL A 132 -9.14 5.27 -29.80
N VAL A 133 -8.07 5.91 -30.27
CA VAL A 133 -7.74 7.30 -29.89
C VAL A 133 -8.47 8.29 -30.77
N VAL A 134 -9.22 9.22 -30.16
CA VAL A 134 -9.93 10.31 -30.87
C VAL A 134 -9.14 11.62 -30.80
N ASP A 135 -8.53 11.91 -29.65
CA ASP A 135 -7.60 13.03 -29.50
C ASP A 135 -6.29 12.57 -28.85
N GLY A 136 -5.27 12.41 -29.69
CA GLY A 136 -3.94 11.95 -29.29
C GLY A 136 -3.01 13.06 -28.82
N ARG A 137 -3.43 14.34 -28.83
CA ARG A 137 -2.59 15.45 -28.36
C ARG A 137 -2.24 15.29 -26.89
N LYS A 138 -1.07 15.82 -26.51
CA LYS A 138 -0.59 15.83 -25.13
C LYS A 138 -0.82 17.23 -24.57
N ALA A 139 -1.87 17.39 -23.78
CA ALA A 139 -2.26 18.67 -23.20
C ALA A 139 -1.93 18.72 -21.70
N ALA A 140 -1.43 19.84 -21.21
CA ALA A 140 -1.12 20.03 -19.78
C ALA A 140 -2.36 19.83 -18.91
N TYR A 141 -3.51 20.38 -19.32
CA TYR A 141 -4.78 20.28 -18.59
C TYR A 141 -5.13 18.85 -18.15
N PRO A 142 -5.30 17.86 -19.04
CA PRO A 142 -5.61 16.51 -18.60
C PRO A 142 -4.43 15.82 -17.88
N HIS A 143 -3.17 16.19 -18.15
CA HIS A 143 -2.00 15.65 -17.44
C HIS A 143 -1.91 16.13 -15.98
N THR A 144 -2.29 17.37 -15.68
CA THR A 144 -2.36 17.84 -14.28
C THR A 144 -3.45 17.08 -13.51
N PHE A 145 -4.56 16.71 -14.16
CA PHE A 145 -5.56 15.84 -13.55
C PHE A 145 -5.06 14.40 -13.31
N VAL A 146 -4.17 13.86 -14.15
CA VAL A 146 -3.51 12.56 -13.86
C VAL A 146 -2.72 12.66 -12.55
N VAL A 147 -1.94 13.72 -12.38
CA VAL A 147 -1.19 13.96 -11.13
C VAL A 147 -2.12 14.13 -9.95
N LEU A 148 -3.19 14.94 -10.08
CA LEU A 148 -4.17 15.14 -9.00
C LEU A 148 -4.80 13.81 -8.57
N ALA A 149 -5.25 12.99 -9.52
CA ALA A 149 -5.86 11.69 -9.24
C ALA A 149 -4.85 10.73 -8.60
N ALA A 150 -3.66 10.57 -9.17
CA ALA A 150 -2.64 9.65 -8.68
C ALA A 150 -2.06 10.06 -7.31
N ALA A 151 -1.87 11.36 -7.07
CA ALA A 151 -1.42 11.88 -5.78
C ALA A 151 -2.45 11.60 -4.68
N THR A 152 -3.71 11.90 -4.96
CA THR A 152 -4.84 11.65 -4.04
C THR A 152 -4.99 10.16 -3.77
N ALA A 153 -4.90 9.32 -4.81
CA ALA A 153 -4.96 7.87 -4.69
C ALA A 153 -3.79 7.30 -3.86
N LYS A 154 -2.58 7.85 -4.01
CA LYS A 154 -1.42 7.47 -3.21
C LYS A 154 -1.65 7.76 -1.72
N VAL A 155 -2.17 8.96 -1.40
CA VAL A 155 -2.52 9.32 -0.02
C VAL A 155 -3.65 8.43 0.52
N ALA A 156 -4.62 8.07 -0.32
CA ALA A 156 -5.71 7.16 0.03
C ALA A 156 -5.28 5.67 0.16
N GLY A 157 -4.03 5.32 -0.17
CA GLY A 157 -3.52 3.95 -0.07
C GLY A 157 -3.90 3.03 -1.24
N ILE A 158 -4.29 3.58 -2.38
CA ILE A 158 -4.70 2.80 -3.56
C ILE A 158 -3.47 2.15 -4.23
N PRO A 159 -3.48 0.82 -4.47
CA PRO A 159 -2.40 0.12 -5.16
C PRO A 159 -2.04 0.71 -6.53
N GLY A 160 -0.75 0.70 -6.88
CA GLY A 160 -0.25 1.20 -8.18
C GLY A 160 -0.20 2.73 -8.33
N ALA A 161 -0.86 3.49 -7.44
CA ALA A 161 -0.95 4.95 -7.56
C ALA A 161 0.43 5.65 -7.51
N GLY A 162 1.37 5.11 -6.73
CA GLY A 162 2.72 5.66 -6.62
C GLY A 162 3.51 5.63 -7.94
N GLU A 163 3.33 4.59 -8.75
CA GLU A 163 4.01 4.43 -10.04
C GLU A 163 3.45 5.41 -11.08
N VAL A 164 2.12 5.49 -11.18
CA VAL A 164 1.44 6.45 -12.04
C VAL A 164 1.81 7.88 -11.67
N LEU A 165 1.84 8.20 -10.37
CA LEU A 165 2.21 9.52 -9.89
C LEU A 165 3.64 9.89 -10.28
N ALA A 166 4.59 8.98 -10.08
CA ALA A 166 5.99 9.22 -10.43
C ALA A 166 6.17 9.48 -11.93
N GLU A 167 5.50 8.69 -12.78
CA GLU A 167 5.54 8.89 -14.23
C GLU A 167 4.87 10.20 -14.65
N ALA A 168 3.71 10.53 -14.09
CA ALA A 168 2.97 11.73 -14.43
C ALA A 168 3.73 13.01 -14.06
N LEU A 169 4.38 13.01 -12.90
CA LEU A 169 5.26 14.10 -12.47
C LEU A 169 6.48 14.23 -13.38
N ALA A 170 7.11 13.12 -13.77
CA ALA A 170 8.21 13.14 -14.72
C ALA A 170 7.80 13.74 -16.08
N VAL A 171 6.60 13.42 -16.58
CA VAL A 171 6.07 14.02 -17.82
C VAL A 171 5.79 15.51 -17.65
N LEU A 172 5.12 15.93 -16.55
CA LEU A 172 4.87 17.36 -16.30
C LEU A 172 6.17 18.16 -16.21
N GLU A 173 7.16 17.66 -15.47
CA GLU A 173 8.45 18.33 -15.28
C GLU A 173 9.28 18.41 -16.56
N SER A 174 9.35 17.31 -17.33
CA SER A 174 10.22 17.24 -18.51
C SER A 174 9.61 17.82 -19.78
N ARG A 175 8.27 17.86 -19.88
CA ARG A 175 7.57 18.29 -21.10
C ARG A 175 6.82 19.58 -20.95
N PHE A 176 6.08 19.76 -19.85
CA PHE A 176 5.15 20.88 -19.73
C PHE A 176 5.72 22.06 -18.94
N TRP A 177 6.70 21.85 -18.08
CA TRP A 177 7.25 22.92 -17.23
C TRP A 177 8.20 23.85 -18.00
N ASP A 178 7.83 25.13 -18.09
CA ASP A 178 8.71 26.21 -18.56
C ASP A 178 9.43 26.83 -17.36
N GLU A 179 10.70 26.44 -17.20
CA GLU A 179 11.54 26.88 -16.10
C GLU A 179 11.82 28.40 -16.11
N ALA A 180 11.80 29.06 -17.27
CA ALA A 180 12.02 30.51 -17.32
C ALA A 180 10.75 31.26 -16.91
N ALA A 181 9.59 30.80 -17.37
CA ALA A 181 8.31 31.41 -17.05
C ALA A 181 7.80 31.08 -15.64
N GLY A 182 8.21 29.93 -15.08
CA GLY A 182 7.66 29.36 -13.85
C GLY A 182 6.21 28.90 -14.01
N MET A 183 5.88 28.33 -15.17
CA MET A 183 4.52 28.00 -15.59
C MET A 183 4.50 26.73 -16.45
N PHE A 184 3.36 26.07 -16.54
CA PHE A 184 3.12 25.02 -17.53
C PHE A 184 2.77 25.61 -18.90
N VAL A 185 3.40 25.11 -19.96
CA VAL A 185 2.97 25.30 -21.36
C VAL A 185 1.76 24.42 -21.69
N GLU A 186 1.06 24.69 -22.79
CA GLU A 186 -0.28 24.12 -23.00
C GLU A 186 -0.29 22.75 -23.70
N ASP A 187 -0.19 22.72 -25.03
CA ASP A 187 -0.50 21.54 -25.84
C ASP A 187 0.70 21.14 -26.72
N TYR A 188 0.95 19.85 -26.83
CA TYR A 188 1.88 19.25 -27.78
C TYR A 188 1.17 18.35 -28.79
N SER A 189 1.80 18.16 -29.95
CA SER A 189 1.53 17.00 -30.81
C SER A 189 1.72 15.69 -30.05
N ARG A 190 1.09 14.60 -30.52
CA ARG A 190 1.11 13.30 -29.83
C ARG A 190 2.52 12.83 -29.46
N ASP A 191 3.47 13.06 -30.35
CA ASP A 191 4.89 12.67 -30.24
C ASP A 191 5.76 13.67 -29.46
N PHE A 192 5.16 14.71 -28.85
CA PHE A 192 5.84 15.83 -28.20
C PHE A 192 6.77 16.66 -29.12
N ALA A 193 6.68 16.52 -30.46
CA ALA A 193 7.58 17.22 -31.38
C ALA A 193 7.21 18.69 -31.60
N THR A 194 5.92 19.03 -31.57
CA THR A 194 5.41 20.38 -31.84
C THR A 194 4.67 20.91 -30.62
N LEU A 195 5.18 21.99 -30.04
CA LEU A 195 4.50 22.76 -28.99
C LEU A 195 3.60 23.82 -29.62
N ASP A 196 2.34 23.90 -29.18
CA ASP A 196 1.40 24.96 -29.53
C ASP A 196 1.97 26.33 -29.10
N THR A 197 1.57 27.41 -29.78
CA THR A 197 1.95 28.78 -29.41
C THR A 197 1.01 29.40 -28.38
N TYR A 198 -0.12 28.76 -28.06
CA TYR A 198 -1.03 29.21 -27.01
C TYR A 198 -0.55 28.80 -25.60
N ARG A 199 -0.83 29.65 -24.60
CA ARG A 199 -0.61 29.40 -23.18
C ARG A 199 -1.87 29.79 -22.39
N GLY A 200 -2.25 28.98 -21.41
CA GLY A 200 -3.46 29.18 -20.63
C GLY A 200 -3.24 29.27 -19.11
N ALA A 201 -3.99 30.16 -18.45
CA ALA A 201 -4.08 30.17 -16.99
C ALA A 201 -4.82 28.94 -16.44
N ASN A 202 -5.76 28.37 -17.20
CA ASN A 202 -6.62 27.26 -16.77
C ASN A 202 -5.80 25.99 -16.42
N SER A 203 -4.92 25.53 -17.32
CA SER A 203 -4.02 24.40 -17.06
C SER A 203 -3.11 24.64 -15.85
N ASN A 204 -2.68 25.88 -15.65
CA ASN A 204 -1.82 26.28 -14.53
C ASN A 204 -2.57 26.32 -13.19
N MET A 205 -3.85 26.71 -13.19
CA MET A 205 -4.71 26.70 -12.01
C MET A 205 -4.88 25.28 -11.46
N HIS A 206 -5.32 24.33 -12.30
CA HIS A 206 -5.38 22.93 -11.90
C HIS A 206 -3.99 22.31 -11.69
N GLY A 207 -2.96 22.86 -12.34
CA GLY A 207 -1.56 22.56 -12.05
C GLY A 207 -1.18 22.88 -10.61
N VAL A 208 -1.61 24.01 -10.06
CA VAL A 208 -1.39 24.36 -8.63
C VAL A 208 -2.09 23.35 -7.71
N GLU A 209 -3.35 23.00 -7.99
CA GLU A 209 -4.08 21.99 -7.23
C GLU A 209 -3.35 20.63 -7.26
N ALA A 210 -2.90 20.20 -8.44
CA ALA A 210 -2.15 18.96 -8.63
C ALA A 210 -0.78 18.98 -7.95
N LEU A 211 -0.05 20.10 -7.98
CA LEU A 211 1.25 20.25 -7.34
C LEU A 211 1.14 20.26 -5.81
N LEU A 212 0.11 20.87 -5.24
CA LEU A 212 -0.19 20.78 -3.80
C LEU A 212 -0.51 19.33 -3.40
N ALA A 213 -1.27 18.61 -4.23
CA ALA A 213 -1.50 17.18 -4.03
C ALA A 213 -0.22 16.35 -4.15
N ALA A 214 0.63 16.62 -5.14
CA ALA A 214 1.93 15.96 -5.28
C ALA A 214 2.83 16.22 -4.06
N HIS A 215 2.86 17.46 -3.55
CA HIS A 215 3.59 17.79 -2.33
C HIS A 215 3.09 16.98 -1.14
N SER A 216 1.78 16.96 -0.88
CA SER A 216 1.20 16.12 0.21
C SER A 216 1.55 14.63 0.04
N ALA A 217 1.45 14.10 -1.17
CA ALA A 217 1.66 12.67 -1.45
C ALA A 217 3.13 12.21 -1.45
N THR A 218 4.09 13.14 -1.57
CA THR A 218 5.52 12.82 -1.72
C THR A 218 6.42 13.42 -0.64
N GLY A 219 5.97 14.48 0.02
CA GLY A 219 6.79 15.30 0.92
C GLY A 219 7.84 16.16 0.20
N ASP A 220 7.88 16.17 -1.13
CA ASP A 220 8.90 16.90 -1.89
C ASP A 220 8.54 18.39 -1.98
N ALA A 221 9.41 19.23 -1.43
CA ALA A 221 9.22 20.69 -1.39
C ALA A 221 9.29 21.35 -2.78
N LYS A 222 9.83 20.67 -3.80
CA LYS A 222 9.94 21.24 -5.15
C LYS A 222 8.56 21.57 -5.74
N TYR A 223 7.56 20.73 -5.50
CA TYR A 223 6.21 20.94 -6.04
C TYR A 223 5.52 22.13 -5.39
N LEU A 224 5.81 22.38 -4.11
CA LEU A 224 5.33 23.56 -3.39
C LEU A 224 5.93 24.84 -4.00
N GLU A 225 7.23 24.85 -4.31
CA GLU A 225 7.88 25.98 -4.98
C GLU A 225 7.33 26.21 -6.40
N MET A 226 7.12 25.14 -7.18
CA MET A 226 6.50 25.25 -8.51
C MET A 226 5.11 25.90 -8.43
N ALA A 227 4.28 25.47 -7.47
CA ALA A 227 2.96 26.06 -7.23
C ALA A 227 3.06 27.54 -6.85
N ALA A 228 4.01 27.90 -5.99
CA ALA A 228 4.26 29.29 -5.59
C ALA A 228 4.67 30.18 -6.77
N ARG A 229 5.48 29.67 -7.70
CA ARG A 229 5.91 30.40 -8.91
C ARG A 229 4.76 30.71 -9.84
N ILE A 230 3.86 29.73 -10.06
CA ILE A 230 2.64 29.94 -10.84
C ILE A 230 1.79 31.04 -10.18
N CYS A 231 1.52 30.91 -8.88
CA CYS A 231 0.70 31.86 -8.14
C CYS A 231 1.27 33.28 -8.18
N ARG A 232 2.60 33.46 -7.99
CA ARG A 232 3.25 34.78 -8.08
C ARG A 232 3.05 35.43 -9.45
N ARG A 233 3.18 34.66 -10.54
CA ARG A 233 2.97 35.19 -11.90
C ARG A 233 1.50 35.58 -12.12
N ILE A 234 0.56 34.73 -11.71
CA ILE A 234 -0.87 35.00 -11.87
C ILE A 234 -1.32 36.23 -11.07
N ILE A 235 -0.80 36.40 -9.85
CA ILE A 235 -1.07 37.60 -9.03
C ILE A 235 -0.57 38.86 -9.75
N ALA A 236 0.65 38.85 -10.27
CA ALA A 236 1.22 40.00 -10.97
C ALA A 236 0.36 40.40 -12.18
N VAL A 237 -0.04 39.43 -13.01
CA VAL A 237 -0.93 39.70 -14.16
C VAL A 237 -2.31 40.20 -13.70
N ALA A 238 -2.91 39.58 -12.68
CA ALA A 238 -4.21 39.99 -12.18
C ALA A 238 -4.21 41.44 -11.65
N GLN A 239 -3.15 41.87 -10.98
CA GLN A 239 -3.02 43.24 -10.47
C GLN A 239 -3.07 44.28 -11.59
N GLU A 240 -2.42 44.03 -12.73
CA GLU A 240 -2.45 44.93 -13.90
C GLU A 240 -3.86 45.10 -14.47
N TYR A 241 -4.69 44.06 -14.37
CA TYR A 241 -6.06 44.02 -14.89
C TYR A 241 -7.12 44.24 -13.79
N LYS A 242 -6.74 44.86 -12.65
CA LYS A 242 -7.66 45.15 -11.53
C LYS A 242 -8.44 43.90 -11.10
N TRP A 243 -7.72 42.78 -11.00
CA TRP A 243 -8.17 41.45 -10.60
C TRP A 243 -9.14 40.74 -11.56
N ARG A 244 -9.38 41.29 -12.75
CA ARG A 244 -10.06 40.60 -13.87
C ARG A 244 -9.03 39.84 -14.69
N LEU A 245 -8.61 38.67 -14.19
CA LEU A 245 -7.49 37.92 -14.75
C LEU A 245 -7.69 37.59 -16.24
N PRO A 246 -6.85 38.09 -17.16
CA PRO A 246 -6.77 37.52 -18.50
C PRO A 246 -6.19 36.10 -18.44
N GLU A 247 -6.81 35.17 -19.16
CA GLU A 247 -6.46 33.74 -19.06
C GLU A 247 -5.74 33.19 -20.29
N HIS A 248 -5.62 34.00 -21.35
CA HIS A 248 -5.08 33.60 -22.63
C HIS A 248 -3.80 34.37 -22.94
N PHE A 249 -2.75 33.63 -23.28
CA PHE A 249 -1.45 34.21 -23.58
C PHE A 249 -0.83 33.56 -24.82
N ASP A 250 0.09 34.27 -25.45
CA ASP A 250 0.93 33.73 -26.52
C ASP A 250 2.16 32.98 -25.96
N ALA A 251 3.04 32.54 -26.87
CA ALA A 251 4.21 31.74 -26.54
C ALA A 251 5.22 32.51 -25.65
N ASP A 252 5.19 33.85 -25.69
CA ASP A 252 6.03 34.74 -24.89
C ASP A 252 5.31 35.21 -23.61
N TRP A 253 4.19 34.56 -23.28
CA TRP A 253 3.33 34.86 -22.14
C TRP A 253 2.77 36.29 -22.14
N GLN A 254 2.58 36.88 -23.34
CA GLN A 254 1.87 38.15 -23.49
C GLN A 254 0.37 37.89 -23.56
N VAL A 255 -0.41 38.74 -22.90
CA VAL A 255 -1.88 38.63 -22.85
C VAL A 255 -2.47 38.75 -24.25
N LEU A 256 -3.39 37.83 -24.58
CA LEU A 256 -4.18 37.82 -25.80
C LEU A 256 -5.63 38.27 -25.52
N PRO A 257 -5.92 39.58 -25.46
CA PRO A 257 -7.21 40.09 -24.99
C PRO A 257 -8.39 39.83 -25.93
N GLN A 258 -8.13 39.35 -27.15
CA GLN A 258 -9.15 39.05 -28.18
C GLN A 258 -9.26 37.56 -28.49
N TYR A 259 -8.58 36.70 -27.73
CA TYR A 259 -8.60 35.26 -27.96
C TYR A 259 -10.04 34.70 -27.82
N ASN A 260 -10.50 33.95 -28.82
CA ASN A 260 -11.86 33.40 -28.92
C ASN A 260 -13.02 34.41 -28.92
N ALA A 261 -12.79 35.68 -29.27
CA ALA A 261 -13.87 36.67 -29.38
C ALA A 261 -14.99 36.27 -30.36
N ASP A 262 -14.69 35.42 -31.34
CA ASP A 262 -15.62 34.82 -32.31
C ASP A 262 -16.35 33.56 -31.80
N ASN A 263 -15.86 32.95 -30.71
CA ASN A 263 -16.50 31.84 -30.00
C ASN A 263 -16.55 32.12 -28.48
N PRO A 264 -17.33 33.13 -28.03
CA PRO A 264 -17.19 33.68 -26.69
C PRO A 264 -17.66 32.76 -25.56
N PHE A 265 -18.37 31.67 -25.89
CA PHE A 265 -18.92 30.72 -24.92
C PHE A 265 -18.26 29.34 -25.00
N ASP A 266 -17.03 29.29 -25.53
CA ASP A 266 -16.24 28.05 -25.53
C ASP A 266 -16.20 27.44 -24.12
N PRO A 267 -16.51 26.14 -23.96
CA PRO A 267 -16.63 25.51 -22.64
C PRO A 267 -15.29 25.31 -21.92
N VAL A 268 -14.15 25.58 -22.57
CA VAL A 268 -12.80 25.37 -22.02
C VAL A 268 -11.94 26.65 -22.08
N ARG A 269 -12.05 27.43 -23.16
CA ARG A 269 -11.27 28.66 -23.41
C ARG A 269 -12.22 29.82 -23.77
N PRO A 270 -13.15 30.25 -22.89
CA PRO A 270 -14.15 31.25 -23.24
C PRO A 270 -13.54 32.64 -23.42
N PHE A 271 -14.18 33.51 -24.20
CA PHE A 271 -13.74 34.90 -24.35
C PHE A 271 -13.98 35.73 -23.09
N GLY A 272 -13.04 36.64 -22.81
CA GLY A 272 -13.11 37.56 -21.69
C GLY A 272 -12.41 36.99 -20.47
N SER A 273 -13.07 37.08 -19.32
CA SER A 273 -12.52 36.60 -18.05
C SER A 273 -13.59 35.87 -17.25
N THR A 274 -13.17 34.90 -16.44
CA THR A 274 -14.06 33.88 -15.86
C THR A 274 -14.14 34.02 -14.33
N PRO A 275 -15.21 34.59 -13.78
CA PRO A 275 -15.35 34.80 -12.32
C PRO A 275 -15.20 33.52 -11.49
N GLY A 276 -15.59 32.36 -12.03
CA GLY A 276 -15.38 31.07 -11.37
C GLY A 276 -13.91 30.74 -11.15
N HIS A 277 -13.05 31.00 -12.15
CA HIS A 277 -11.60 30.79 -11.99
C HIS A 277 -11.00 31.77 -10.99
N TRP A 278 -11.51 33.00 -10.86
CA TRP A 278 -11.05 33.94 -9.83
C TRP A 278 -11.33 33.38 -8.43
N LEU A 279 -12.50 32.77 -8.22
CA LEU A 279 -12.86 32.13 -6.95
C LEU A 279 -11.99 30.89 -6.67
N GLU A 280 -11.70 30.09 -7.69
CA GLU A 280 -10.79 28.95 -7.55
C GLU A 280 -9.36 29.41 -7.22
N TRP A 281 -8.83 30.45 -7.88
CA TRP A 281 -7.57 31.09 -7.50
C TRP A 281 -7.60 31.59 -6.06
N ALA A 282 -8.68 32.26 -5.65
CA ALA A 282 -8.84 32.73 -4.28
C ALA A 282 -8.73 31.58 -3.27
N ARG A 283 -9.33 30.42 -3.56
CA ARG A 283 -9.21 29.20 -2.76
C ARG A 283 -7.78 28.64 -2.78
N LEU A 284 -7.21 28.39 -3.95
CA LEU A 284 -5.89 27.75 -4.12
C LEU A 284 -4.76 28.56 -3.48
N LEU A 285 -4.82 29.90 -3.52
CA LEU A 285 -3.86 30.76 -2.83
C LEU A 285 -3.84 30.52 -1.31
N LEU A 286 -5.00 30.20 -0.71
CA LEU A 286 -5.10 29.89 0.72
C LEU A 286 -4.62 28.48 1.05
N HIS A 287 -4.85 27.50 0.16
CA HIS A 287 -4.25 26.16 0.28
C HIS A 287 -2.72 26.22 0.20
N LEU A 288 -2.17 27.00 -0.75
CA LEU A 288 -0.73 27.24 -0.85
C LEU A 288 -0.19 27.94 0.40
N ARG A 289 -0.90 28.95 0.91
CA ARG A 289 -0.53 29.64 2.15
C ARG A 289 -0.47 28.68 3.33
N HIS A 290 -1.45 27.79 3.46
CA HIS A 290 -1.46 26.75 4.49
C HIS A 290 -0.29 25.78 4.32
N ALA A 291 0.00 25.35 3.09
CA ALA A 291 1.11 24.44 2.80
C ALA A 291 2.48 25.02 3.16
N HIS A 292 2.71 26.32 2.91
CA HIS A 292 3.92 27.01 3.38
C HIS A 292 4.02 26.98 4.91
N ASP A 293 2.94 27.31 5.63
CA ASP A 293 2.92 27.32 7.10
C ASP A 293 3.19 25.91 7.67
N ALA A 294 2.54 24.88 7.10
CA ALA A 294 2.74 23.48 7.47
C ALA A 294 4.17 22.99 7.21
N ALA A 295 4.85 23.53 6.20
CA ALA A 295 6.26 23.27 5.90
C ALA A 295 7.24 24.11 6.75
N GLY A 296 6.75 24.90 7.71
CA GLY A 296 7.57 25.79 8.54
C GLY A 296 8.11 27.01 7.78
N GLN A 297 7.54 27.34 6.63
CA GLN A 297 7.89 28.50 5.81
C GLN A 297 6.92 29.66 6.14
N LEU A 298 7.45 30.88 6.27
CA LEU A 298 6.60 32.05 6.47
C LEU A 298 5.77 32.32 5.21
N PRO A 299 4.43 32.25 5.27
CA PRO A 299 3.62 32.44 4.07
C PRO A 299 3.68 33.88 3.59
N GLU A 300 3.76 34.09 2.27
CA GLU A 300 3.76 35.43 1.68
C GLU A 300 2.44 36.16 1.99
N ALA A 301 2.53 37.36 2.59
CA ALA A 301 1.36 38.18 2.93
C ALA A 301 0.46 38.48 1.70
N ALA A 302 1.08 38.60 0.53
CA ALA A 302 0.41 38.85 -0.75
C ALA A 302 -0.61 37.76 -1.14
N LEU A 303 -0.47 36.52 -0.66
CA LEU A 303 -1.40 35.42 -0.99
C LEU A 303 -2.80 35.69 -0.43
N LEU A 304 -2.90 36.16 0.81
CA LEU A 304 -4.18 36.50 1.43
C LEU A 304 -4.81 37.72 0.76
N GLU A 305 -4.02 38.77 0.50
CA GLU A 305 -4.50 39.99 -0.13
C GLU A 305 -5.05 39.72 -1.53
N ALA A 306 -4.33 38.92 -2.32
CA ALA A 306 -4.78 38.49 -3.64
C ALA A 306 -6.04 37.62 -3.56
N SER A 307 -6.11 36.67 -2.61
CA SER A 307 -7.29 35.83 -2.41
C SER A 307 -8.54 36.66 -2.12
N VAL A 308 -8.45 37.63 -1.20
CA VAL A 308 -9.55 38.56 -0.90
C VAL A 308 -9.93 39.38 -2.14
N ALA A 309 -8.95 39.89 -2.88
CA ALA A 309 -9.20 40.73 -4.04
C ALA A 309 -9.88 39.97 -5.20
N PHE A 310 -9.48 38.73 -5.48
CA PHE A 310 -10.14 37.88 -6.45
C PHE A 310 -11.59 37.58 -6.05
N PHE A 311 -11.82 37.24 -4.77
CA PHE A 311 -13.16 36.96 -4.26
C PHE A 311 -14.08 38.17 -4.37
N ASP A 312 -13.62 39.33 -3.87
CA ASP A 312 -14.40 40.57 -3.89
C ASP A 312 -14.71 41.01 -5.33
N THR A 313 -13.74 40.90 -6.24
CA THR A 313 -13.93 41.23 -7.66
C THR A 313 -14.95 40.30 -8.34
N ALA A 314 -14.93 39.00 -8.01
CA ALA A 314 -15.91 38.04 -8.54
C ALA A 314 -17.34 38.40 -8.10
N PHE A 315 -17.54 38.69 -6.81
CA PHE A 315 -18.86 39.08 -6.31
C PHE A 315 -19.31 40.43 -6.88
N ASP A 316 -18.45 41.44 -6.92
CA ASP A 316 -18.78 42.77 -7.41
C ASP A 316 -19.15 42.79 -8.90
N ASN A 317 -18.66 41.84 -9.70
CA ASN A 317 -18.81 41.88 -11.16
C ASN A 317 -19.68 40.77 -11.73
N ALA A 318 -19.88 39.68 -11.00
CA ALA A 318 -20.62 38.53 -11.48
C ALA A 318 -21.87 38.21 -10.66
N TRP A 319 -21.88 38.48 -9.35
CA TRP A 319 -23.05 38.15 -8.53
C TRP A 319 -24.19 39.15 -8.80
N GLY A 320 -25.25 38.71 -9.47
CA GLY A 320 -26.42 39.56 -9.70
C GLY A 320 -26.23 40.67 -10.75
N ALA A 321 -25.13 40.66 -11.50
CA ALA A 321 -24.73 41.77 -12.37
C ALA A 321 -25.66 42.00 -13.57
N ASP A 322 -26.44 40.99 -13.98
CA ASP A 322 -27.46 41.10 -15.03
C ASP A 322 -28.89 41.30 -14.48
N GLY A 323 -29.04 41.45 -13.15
CA GLY A 323 -30.32 41.66 -12.47
C GLY A 323 -30.98 40.38 -11.93
N ALA A 324 -30.42 39.19 -12.18
CA ALA A 324 -30.88 37.92 -11.60
C ALA A 324 -29.81 37.32 -10.67
N PRO A 325 -30.19 36.66 -9.56
CA PRO A 325 -29.21 36.09 -8.62
C PRO A 325 -28.33 35.01 -9.28
N GLY A 326 -27.15 34.79 -8.70
CA GLY A 326 -26.15 33.83 -9.20
C GLY A 326 -24.90 34.50 -9.76
N LEU A 327 -23.82 33.71 -9.86
CA LEU A 327 -22.57 34.11 -10.49
C LEU A 327 -22.61 33.83 -12.00
N LEU A 328 -22.29 34.83 -12.80
CA LEU A 328 -22.18 34.71 -14.25
C LEU A 328 -20.98 33.86 -14.69
N PHE A 329 -21.11 33.21 -15.85
CA PHE A 329 -20.03 32.42 -16.43
C PHE A 329 -18.84 33.28 -16.89
N THR A 330 -19.08 34.36 -17.65
CA THR A 330 -17.99 35.26 -18.11
C THR A 330 -18.37 36.73 -18.09
N VAL A 331 -17.33 37.56 -17.92
CA VAL A 331 -17.41 39.02 -17.99
C VAL A 331 -16.31 39.57 -18.89
N ASP A 332 -16.50 40.79 -19.40
CA ASP A 332 -15.44 41.50 -20.12
C ASP A 332 -14.40 42.10 -19.15
N PHE A 333 -13.28 42.60 -19.68
CA PHE A 333 -12.24 43.24 -18.87
C PHE A 333 -12.67 44.57 -18.21
N SER A 334 -13.88 45.06 -18.46
CA SER A 334 -14.50 46.17 -17.72
C SER A 334 -15.42 45.69 -16.59
N GLY A 335 -15.64 44.37 -16.45
CA GLY A 335 -16.53 43.75 -15.48
C GLY A 335 -17.99 43.69 -15.91
N LYS A 336 -18.31 43.86 -17.20
CA LYS A 336 -19.68 43.75 -17.69
C LYS A 336 -20.02 42.31 -18.07
N PRO A 337 -21.27 41.86 -17.86
CA PRO A 337 -21.74 40.55 -18.30
C PRO A 337 -21.45 40.27 -19.79
N LEU A 338 -20.76 39.17 -20.09
CA LEU A 338 -20.64 38.62 -21.44
C LEU A 338 -21.55 37.41 -21.61
N SER A 339 -21.29 36.32 -20.86
CA SER A 339 -22.21 35.20 -20.74
C SER A 339 -23.11 35.38 -19.54
N ARG A 340 -24.42 35.30 -19.78
CA ARG A 340 -25.44 35.32 -18.74
C ARG A 340 -25.81 33.92 -18.21
N SER A 341 -25.18 32.86 -18.71
CA SER A 341 -25.38 31.54 -18.13
C SER A 341 -24.74 31.46 -16.74
N ARG A 342 -25.33 30.64 -15.86
CA ARG A 342 -24.71 30.24 -14.58
C ARG A 342 -24.30 28.79 -14.68
N LEU A 343 -23.01 28.51 -14.59
CA LEU A 343 -22.51 27.15 -14.53
C LEU A 343 -22.34 26.73 -13.07
N HIS A 344 -22.75 25.52 -12.71
CA HIS A 344 -22.75 25.06 -11.32
C HIS A 344 -21.36 25.15 -10.67
N TRP A 345 -20.32 24.83 -11.43
CA TRP A 345 -18.94 24.81 -10.94
C TRP A 345 -18.49 26.20 -10.47
N VAL A 346 -18.96 27.30 -11.10
CA VAL A 346 -18.66 28.67 -10.67
C VAL A 346 -19.17 28.91 -9.24
N THR A 347 -20.36 28.40 -8.94
CA THR A 347 -20.95 28.48 -7.59
C THR A 347 -20.23 27.57 -6.61
N CYS A 348 -19.82 26.37 -7.05
CA CYS A 348 -19.05 25.42 -6.24
C CYS A 348 -17.70 26.00 -5.79
N GLU A 349 -16.94 26.62 -6.72
CA GLU A 349 -15.67 27.27 -6.39
C GLU A 349 -15.88 28.46 -5.44
N GLY A 350 -16.96 29.21 -5.62
CA GLY A 350 -17.33 30.28 -4.69
C GLY A 350 -17.61 29.79 -3.26
N ILE A 351 -18.28 28.64 -3.10
CA ILE A 351 -18.55 28.04 -1.79
C ILE A 351 -17.23 27.68 -1.10
N GLY A 352 -16.32 27.01 -1.82
CA GLY A 352 -15.01 26.65 -1.31
C GLY A 352 -14.15 27.86 -0.94
N ALA A 353 -14.10 28.88 -1.80
CA ALA A 353 -13.35 30.11 -1.56
C ALA A 353 -13.89 30.89 -0.35
N ALA A 354 -15.21 31.03 -0.24
CA ALA A 354 -15.86 31.71 0.88
C ALA A 354 -15.54 31.02 2.21
N ARG A 355 -15.56 29.68 2.23
CA ARG A 355 -15.24 28.90 3.42
C ARG A 355 -13.76 29.05 3.82
N ALA A 356 -12.84 28.93 2.87
CA ALA A 356 -11.41 29.10 3.11
C ALA A 356 -11.09 30.52 3.63
N LEU A 357 -11.67 31.55 3.03
CA LEU A 357 -11.51 32.94 3.46
C LEU A 357 -12.09 33.18 4.86
N PHE A 358 -13.25 32.61 5.17
CA PHE A 358 -13.83 32.72 6.50
C PHE A 358 -12.92 32.09 7.57
N GLU A 359 -12.39 30.89 7.31
CA GLU A 359 -11.50 30.20 8.24
C GLU A 359 -10.20 30.99 8.50
N VAL A 360 -9.62 31.56 7.44
CA VAL A 360 -8.36 32.29 7.53
C VAL A 360 -8.52 33.70 8.13
N THR A 361 -9.66 34.36 7.91
CA THR A 361 -9.85 35.78 8.28
C THR A 361 -10.78 35.99 9.47
N GLY A 362 -11.65 35.03 9.80
CA GLY A 362 -12.73 35.18 10.77
C GLY A 362 -13.82 36.19 10.40
N GLN A 363 -13.81 36.74 9.17
CA GLN A 363 -14.77 37.77 8.77
C GLN A 363 -16.10 37.13 8.35
N SER A 364 -17.17 37.42 9.10
CA SER A 364 -18.52 36.87 8.87
C SER A 364 -19.11 37.17 7.49
N ARG A 365 -18.58 38.17 6.76
CA ARG A 365 -19.00 38.47 5.38
C ARG A 365 -18.74 37.30 4.42
N PHE A 366 -17.66 36.55 4.62
CA PHE A 366 -17.33 35.39 3.78
C PHE A 366 -18.22 34.20 4.12
N GLU A 367 -18.50 33.96 5.41
CA GLU A 367 -19.48 32.95 5.83
C GLU A 367 -20.87 33.25 5.25
N ALA A 368 -21.32 34.51 5.32
CA ALA A 368 -22.59 34.94 4.73
C ALA A 368 -22.62 34.75 3.20
N ALA A 369 -21.54 35.08 2.50
CA ALA A 369 -21.42 34.86 1.06
C ALA A 369 -21.45 33.36 0.70
N GLY A 370 -20.76 32.50 1.46
CA GLY A 370 -20.80 31.06 1.30
C GLY A 370 -22.22 30.49 1.50
N GLN A 371 -22.92 30.95 2.54
CA GLN A 371 -24.31 30.59 2.78
C GLN A 371 -25.24 31.05 1.64
N GLN A 372 -25.03 32.26 1.12
CA GLN A 372 -25.79 32.80 -0.01
C GLN A 372 -25.60 31.96 -1.28
N LEU A 373 -24.37 31.54 -1.58
CA LEU A 373 -24.06 30.66 -2.71
C LEU A 373 -24.68 29.26 -2.53
N TRP A 374 -24.62 28.70 -1.32
CA TRP A 374 -25.20 27.39 -1.01
C TRP A 374 -26.72 27.40 -1.13
N ASP A 375 -27.38 28.47 -0.66
CA ASP A 375 -28.83 28.60 -0.79
C ASP A 375 -29.26 28.86 -2.24
N PHE A 376 -28.45 29.57 -3.03
CA PHE A 376 -28.65 29.68 -4.47
C PHE A 376 -28.52 28.31 -5.17
N ALA A 377 -27.49 27.54 -4.82
CA ALA A 377 -27.30 26.19 -5.36
C ALA A 377 -28.49 25.27 -5.07
N LYS A 378 -28.98 25.24 -3.82
CA LYS A 378 -30.20 24.48 -3.48
C LYS A 378 -31.44 24.95 -4.24
N ALA A 379 -31.57 26.24 -4.48
CA ALA A 379 -32.76 26.81 -5.10
C ALA A 379 -32.82 26.56 -6.61
N TYR A 380 -31.67 26.49 -7.28
CA TYR A 380 -31.62 26.48 -8.75
C TYR A 380 -30.76 25.39 -9.36
N PHE A 381 -29.70 24.93 -8.69
CA PHE A 381 -28.82 23.89 -9.23
C PHE A 381 -29.21 22.48 -8.78
N PHE A 382 -29.70 22.27 -7.56
CA PHE A 382 -30.05 20.92 -7.13
C PHE A 382 -31.17 20.37 -8.00
N ASP A 383 -30.98 19.17 -8.55
CA ASP A 383 -31.97 18.51 -9.39
C ASP A 383 -32.73 17.46 -8.55
N PRO A 384 -33.93 17.79 -8.03
CA PRO A 384 -34.69 16.87 -7.18
C PRO A 384 -35.34 15.71 -7.97
N GLU A 385 -35.36 15.77 -9.30
CA GLU A 385 -36.03 14.77 -10.14
C GLU A 385 -35.06 13.66 -10.54
N ALA A 386 -33.88 14.03 -11.05
CA ALA A 386 -32.86 13.10 -11.52
C ALA A 386 -31.68 12.91 -10.54
N GLY A 387 -31.59 13.73 -9.49
CA GLY A 387 -30.46 13.77 -8.56
C GLY A 387 -29.26 14.56 -9.12
N SER A 388 -28.26 14.82 -8.28
CA SER A 388 -27.10 15.67 -8.61
C SER A 388 -27.50 17.13 -8.87
N TRP A 389 -26.65 17.90 -9.56
CA TRP A 389 -26.83 19.32 -9.83
C TRP A 389 -27.04 19.53 -11.35
N HIS A 390 -27.91 20.44 -11.75
CA HIS A 390 -27.96 20.97 -13.12
C HIS A 390 -26.62 21.62 -13.44
N HIS A 391 -25.97 21.28 -14.56
CA HIS A 391 -24.63 21.79 -14.84
C HIS A 391 -24.61 23.22 -15.40
N GLU A 392 -25.74 23.67 -15.94
CA GLU A 392 -25.93 24.99 -16.54
C GLU A 392 -27.36 25.49 -16.29
N LEU A 393 -27.46 26.77 -15.98
CA LEU A 393 -28.69 27.54 -15.97
C LEU A 393 -28.60 28.69 -16.99
N ASP A 394 -29.73 29.01 -17.60
CA ASP A 394 -29.85 30.18 -18.48
C ASP A 394 -29.93 31.51 -17.70
N GLU A 395 -30.14 32.62 -18.41
CA GLU A 395 -30.27 33.96 -17.83
C GLU A 395 -31.50 34.16 -16.93
N HIS A 396 -32.41 33.17 -16.88
CA HIS A 396 -33.60 33.16 -16.04
C HIS A 396 -33.50 32.15 -14.89
N ASN A 397 -32.32 31.55 -14.68
CA ASN A 397 -32.08 30.48 -13.71
C ASN A 397 -32.92 29.21 -13.98
N LEU A 398 -33.19 28.90 -15.25
CA LEU A 398 -33.79 27.63 -15.67
C LEU A 398 -32.70 26.69 -16.19
N ALA A 399 -32.85 25.39 -15.95
CA ALA A 399 -31.92 24.37 -16.43
C ALA A 399 -31.74 24.46 -17.96
N ALA A 400 -30.49 24.54 -18.39
CA ALA A 400 -30.09 24.65 -19.79
C ALA A 400 -28.95 23.68 -20.11
N GLN A 401 -28.67 23.52 -21.40
CA GLN A 401 -27.60 22.64 -21.91
C GLN A 401 -26.89 23.25 -23.14
N THR A 402 -26.77 24.59 -23.18
CA THR A 402 -26.23 25.31 -24.34
C THR A 402 -24.70 25.31 -24.38
N ILE A 403 -24.05 25.38 -23.22
CA ILE A 403 -22.59 25.38 -23.05
C ILE A 403 -22.14 24.00 -22.56
N ARG A 404 -22.88 23.39 -21.62
CA ARG A 404 -22.60 22.04 -21.11
C ARG A 404 -23.80 21.12 -21.32
N VAL A 405 -23.57 20.03 -22.04
CA VAL A 405 -24.55 18.95 -22.22
C VAL A 405 -24.43 17.94 -21.07
N GLY A 406 -25.55 17.52 -20.51
CA GLY A 406 -25.61 16.52 -19.44
C GLY A 406 -24.96 16.95 -18.12
N LYS A 407 -24.62 15.98 -17.29
CA LYS A 407 -24.00 16.13 -15.96
C LYS A 407 -22.68 15.37 -15.89
N ALA A 408 -21.71 15.82 -16.69
CA ALA A 408 -20.48 15.11 -17.06
C ALA A 408 -19.73 14.37 -15.93
N ASP A 409 -19.60 15.00 -14.77
CA ASP A 409 -18.88 14.51 -13.60
C ASP A 409 -19.51 15.09 -12.31
N ILE A 410 -19.05 14.65 -11.14
CA ILE A 410 -19.49 15.19 -9.84
C ILE A 410 -18.39 15.97 -9.12
N TYR A 411 -17.30 16.32 -9.80
CA TYR A 411 -16.05 16.82 -9.21
C TYR A 411 -16.24 18.08 -8.37
N HIS A 412 -16.84 19.12 -8.96
CA HIS A 412 -16.98 20.42 -8.29
C HIS A 412 -18.06 20.38 -7.20
N ALA A 413 -19.21 19.76 -7.48
CA ALA A 413 -20.31 19.64 -6.52
C ALA A 413 -19.90 18.83 -5.28
N TYR A 414 -19.16 17.74 -5.48
CA TYR A 414 -18.66 16.91 -4.38
C TYR A 414 -17.64 17.69 -3.52
N GLN A 415 -16.68 18.37 -4.15
CA GLN A 415 -15.74 19.21 -3.41
C GLN A 415 -16.40 20.35 -2.64
N ALA A 416 -17.39 21.02 -3.22
CA ALA A 416 -18.14 22.07 -2.52
C ALA A 416 -18.82 21.53 -1.25
N ALA A 417 -19.39 20.32 -1.32
CA ALA A 417 -19.99 19.66 -0.16
C ALA A 417 -18.96 19.23 0.89
N VAL A 418 -17.78 18.74 0.47
CA VAL A 418 -16.67 18.41 1.39
C VAL A 418 -16.16 19.68 2.08
N LEU A 419 -15.70 20.66 1.29
CA LEU A 419 -15.07 21.88 1.77
C LEU A 419 -15.99 22.66 2.71
N ALA A 420 -17.32 22.64 2.51
CA ALA A 420 -18.27 23.28 3.40
C ALA A 420 -18.24 22.75 4.85
N THR A 421 -17.66 21.58 5.09
CA THR A 421 -17.63 20.91 6.41
C THR A 421 -16.24 20.58 6.93
N THR A 422 -15.20 20.66 6.11
CA THR A 422 -13.83 20.35 6.48
C THR A 422 -12.99 21.61 6.73
N PRO A 423 -11.91 21.54 7.53
CA PRO A 423 -10.99 22.66 7.71
C PRO A 423 -10.12 22.87 6.45
N LEU A 424 -9.53 24.05 6.34
CA LEU A 424 -8.56 24.37 5.28
C LEU A 424 -7.24 23.65 5.55
N ARG A 425 -6.82 22.77 4.63
CA ARG A 425 -5.50 22.09 4.64
C ARG A 425 -4.76 22.26 3.33
N THR A 426 -3.58 21.69 3.19
CA THR A 426 -2.81 21.70 1.92
C THR A 426 -3.66 21.14 0.77
N THR A 427 -4.39 20.06 1.02
CA THR A 427 -5.36 19.49 0.08
C THR A 427 -6.68 19.13 0.75
N ILE A 428 -7.69 18.82 -0.06
CA ILE A 428 -9.00 18.34 0.41
C ILE A 428 -8.89 16.95 1.06
N ILE A 429 -8.02 16.07 0.54
CA ILE A 429 -7.82 14.74 1.12
C ILE A 429 -7.17 14.84 2.51
N ASP A 430 -6.22 15.75 2.72
CA ASP A 430 -5.64 16.01 4.05
C ASP A 430 -6.71 16.49 5.04
N ALA A 431 -7.59 17.38 4.58
CA ALA A 431 -8.70 17.88 5.39
C ALA A 431 -9.71 16.78 5.77
N LEU A 432 -10.00 15.84 4.86
CA LEU A 432 -10.85 14.69 5.14
C LEU A 432 -10.20 13.70 6.10
N ILE A 433 -8.89 13.43 5.97
CA ILE A 433 -8.13 12.58 6.90
C ILE A 433 -8.26 13.12 8.32
N GLU A 434 -8.09 14.43 8.50
CA GLU A 434 -8.21 15.05 9.82
C GLU A 434 -9.66 15.11 10.32
N SER A 435 -10.63 15.35 9.42
CA SER A 435 -12.04 15.50 9.79
C SER A 435 -12.75 14.17 10.01
N ARG A 436 -12.11 13.03 9.72
CA ARG A 436 -12.67 11.73 10.05
C ARG A 436 -12.97 11.69 11.55
N PRO A 437 -14.17 11.25 11.97
CA PRO A 437 -14.39 10.88 13.35
C PRO A 437 -13.27 9.92 13.72
N THR A 438 -12.43 10.32 14.67
CA THR A 438 -11.39 9.45 15.18
C THR A 438 -12.10 8.25 15.77
N MET A 439 -12.11 7.10 15.07
CA MET A 439 -12.11 5.84 15.77
C MET A 439 -10.95 5.96 16.75
N SER A 440 -11.31 5.99 18.04
CA SER A 440 -10.44 6.28 19.18
C SER A 440 -8.94 6.16 18.86
N GLN A 441 -8.20 7.28 18.88
CA GLN A 441 -6.73 7.24 18.85
C GLN A 441 -6.13 6.58 20.09
N THR A 442 -6.97 6.17 21.05
CA THR A 442 -6.56 5.36 22.18
C THR A 442 -5.96 4.05 21.68
N ARG A 443 -4.68 3.86 21.97
CA ARG A 443 -3.93 2.66 21.61
C ARG A 443 -4.16 1.55 22.62
N LEU A 444 -4.06 0.31 22.16
CA LEU A 444 -3.88 -0.84 23.02
C LEU A 444 -2.71 -0.56 23.97
N SER A 445 -2.95 -0.72 25.26
CA SER A 445 -2.01 -0.44 26.35
C SER A 445 -2.57 -1.04 27.64
N GLN A 446 -1.75 -1.12 28.68
CA GLN A 446 -2.20 -1.62 29.98
C GLN A 446 -3.38 -0.81 30.55
N ALA A 447 -3.41 0.49 30.27
CA ALA A 447 -4.50 1.38 30.71
C ALA A 447 -5.85 1.06 30.04
N THR A 448 -5.82 0.46 28.85
CA THR A 448 -7.00 0.21 28.02
C THR A 448 -7.44 -1.25 28.02
N LEU A 449 -6.59 -2.15 28.50
CA LEU A 449 -6.82 -3.59 28.46
C LEU A 449 -8.11 -4.01 29.16
N ALA A 450 -8.39 -3.43 30.34
CA ALA A 450 -9.63 -3.70 31.08
C ALA A 450 -10.89 -3.26 30.32
N GLN A 451 -10.80 -2.16 29.57
CA GLN A 451 -11.89 -1.66 28.72
C GLN A 451 -12.15 -2.63 27.55
N VAL A 452 -11.09 -3.03 26.84
CA VAL A 452 -11.17 -4.01 25.75
C VAL A 452 -11.83 -5.30 26.24
N GLN A 453 -11.42 -5.82 27.38
CA GLN A 453 -12.01 -7.04 27.98
C GLN A 453 -13.47 -6.86 28.41
N ALA A 454 -13.83 -5.70 28.95
CA ALA A 454 -15.21 -5.40 29.35
C ALA A 454 -16.15 -5.30 28.14
N ASP A 455 -15.72 -4.66 27.06
CA ASP A 455 -16.53 -4.47 25.84
C ASP A 455 -16.86 -5.81 25.17
N GLN A 456 -15.92 -6.76 25.18
CA GLN A 456 -16.15 -8.12 24.67
C GLN A 456 -17.20 -8.88 25.49
N SER A 457 -17.29 -8.65 26.80
CA SER A 457 -18.26 -9.32 27.67
C SER A 457 -19.71 -8.83 27.53
N GLN A 458 -19.91 -7.65 26.93
CA GLN A 458 -21.23 -6.98 26.84
C GLN A 458 -21.88 -7.06 25.44
N ALA A 459 -21.17 -7.55 24.42
CA ALA A 459 -21.71 -7.62 23.06
C ALA A 459 -22.62 -8.85 22.88
N THR A 460 -23.92 -8.63 22.61
CA THR A 460 -24.93 -9.71 22.61
C THR A 460 -25.69 -9.94 21.29
N SER A 461 -25.31 -9.34 20.15
CA SER A 461 -26.20 -9.37 18.96
C SER A 461 -25.59 -9.57 17.56
N THR A 462 -24.29 -9.83 17.40
CA THR A 462 -23.68 -10.13 16.09
C THR A 462 -22.55 -11.16 16.27
N PRO A 463 -22.29 -12.06 15.29
CA PRO A 463 -21.13 -12.95 15.37
C PRO A 463 -19.86 -12.09 15.31
N GLN A 464 -19.19 -11.96 16.46
CA GLN A 464 -17.95 -11.20 16.59
C GLN A 464 -16.75 -12.11 16.45
N VAL A 465 -15.66 -11.55 15.91
CA VAL A 465 -14.32 -12.13 15.95
C VAL A 465 -13.92 -12.31 17.42
N PRO A 466 -13.63 -13.53 17.90
CA PRO A 466 -13.21 -13.76 19.28
C PRO A 466 -11.92 -13.00 19.60
N VAL A 467 -11.88 -12.38 20.79
CA VAL A 467 -10.69 -11.73 21.35
C VAL A 467 -10.20 -12.54 22.56
N LEU A 468 -8.96 -13.02 22.50
CA LEU A 468 -8.32 -13.87 23.50
C LEU A 468 -7.17 -13.14 24.21
N GLY A 469 -6.83 -13.59 25.42
CA GLY A 469 -5.67 -13.13 26.18
C GLY A 469 -5.76 -11.71 26.76
N PRO A 470 -4.64 -11.15 27.25
CA PRO A 470 -3.35 -11.82 27.45
C PRO A 470 -3.46 -13.01 28.40
N GLU A 471 -2.80 -14.12 28.08
CA GLU A 471 -2.87 -15.34 28.90
C GLU A 471 -1.95 -15.27 30.13
N VAL A 472 -0.93 -14.40 30.06
CA VAL A 472 -0.07 -14.03 31.18
C VAL A 472 -0.44 -12.64 31.68
N ASP A 473 -0.31 -12.40 32.98
CA ASP A 473 -0.40 -11.03 33.53
C ASP A 473 0.84 -10.23 33.10
N PRO A 474 0.72 -9.25 32.20
CA PRO A 474 1.88 -8.55 31.68
C PRO A 474 2.51 -7.60 32.72
N GLN A 475 1.87 -7.34 33.87
CA GLN A 475 2.44 -6.57 34.98
C GLN A 475 3.34 -7.42 35.89
N GLN A 476 3.07 -8.72 35.99
CA GLN A 476 3.85 -9.65 36.82
C GLN A 476 4.98 -10.33 36.04
N THR A 477 4.93 -10.25 34.70
CA THR A 477 5.85 -10.96 33.82
C THR A 477 7.22 -10.25 33.76
N THR A 478 8.30 -10.97 34.06
CA THR A 478 9.69 -10.49 34.03
C THR A 478 10.49 -11.15 32.91
N VAL A 479 11.53 -10.47 32.42
CA VAL A 479 12.32 -10.93 31.26
C VAL A 479 13.20 -12.12 31.63
N GLY A 480 13.01 -13.24 30.92
CA GLY A 480 13.88 -14.42 30.92
C GLY A 480 14.39 -14.84 29.55
N ILE A 481 13.88 -14.21 28.49
CA ILE A 481 14.31 -14.43 27.10
C ILE A 481 14.68 -13.09 26.46
N VAL A 482 15.83 -13.03 25.81
CA VAL A 482 16.18 -11.93 24.90
C VAL A 482 16.02 -12.43 23.47
N HIS A 483 15.23 -11.75 22.65
CA HIS A 483 15.01 -12.13 21.26
C HIS A 483 15.66 -11.14 20.30
N LEU A 484 16.64 -11.59 19.50
CA LEU A 484 17.30 -10.77 18.49
C LEU A 484 16.54 -10.87 17.16
N GLY A 485 15.96 -9.74 16.72
CA GLY A 485 15.10 -9.67 15.55
C GLY A 485 13.62 -9.81 15.88
N VAL A 486 13.05 -8.88 16.65
CA VAL A 486 11.61 -8.87 17.03
C VAL A 486 10.68 -8.51 15.85
N GLY A 487 10.68 -9.35 14.81
CA GLY A 487 9.86 -9.19 13.61
C GLY A 487 8.43 -9.71 13.76
N ALA A 488 7.67 -9.68 12.66
CA ALA A 488 6.30 -10.20 12.63
C ALA A 488 6.25 -11.71 12.92
N PHE A 489 7.16 -12.49 12.34
CA PHE A 489 7.21 -13.94 12.53
C PHE A 489 7.41 -14.32 14.00
N HIS A 490 8.38 -13.72 14.68
CA HIS A 490 8.59 -13.95 16.11
C HIS A 490 7.36 -13.67 16.95
N ARG A 491 6.77 -12.49 16.74
CA ARG A 491 5.55 -12.05 17.44
C ARG A 491 4.37 -12.98 17.22
N ALA A 492 4.25 -13.55 16.03
CA ALA A 492 3.22 -14.52 15.70
C ALA A 492 3.59 -15.98 16.03
N HIS A 493 4.81 -16.30 16.48
CA HIS A 493 5.24 -17.70 16.65
C HIS A 493 5.85 -17.97 18.03
N GLN A 494 7.13 -17.67 18.24
CA GLN A 494 7.80 -18.01 19.51
C GLN A 494 7.20 -17.25 20.70
N ALA A 495 6.75 -16.01 20.49
CA ALA A 495 6.08 -15.23 21.53
C ALA A 495 4.72 -15.84 21.93
N VAL A 496 3.99 -16.42 20.97
CA VAL A 496 2.73 -17.14 21.19
C VAL A 496 2.97 -18.42 21.99
N TYR A 497 3.92 -19.26 21.57
CA TYR A 497 4.29 -20.47 22.32
C TYR A 497 4.74 -20.15 23.74
N THR A 498 5.55 -19.09 23.90
CA THR A 498 6.08 -18.68 25.21
C THR A 498 4.98 -18.19 26.12
N GLU A 499 4.07 -17.36 25.62
CA GLU A 499 2.91 -16.90 26.39
C GLU A 499 2.04 -18.06 26.87
N LEU A 500 1.65 -18.95 25.96
CA LEU A 500 0.79 -20.08 26.28
C LEU A 500 1.45 -21.05 27.26
N ALA A 501 2.74 -21.36 27.08
CA ALA A 501 3.49 -22.24 27.96
C ALA A 501 3.65 -21.63 29.37
N ALA A 502 3.98 -20.33 29.44
CA ALA A 502 4.13 -19.61 30.70
C ALA A 502 2.80 -19.52 31.47
N ALA A 503 1.71 -19.18 30.78
CA ALA A 503 0.37 -19.14 31.35
C ALA A 503 -0.06 -20.51 31.88
N LYS A 504 0.10 -21.57 31.07
CA LYS A 504 -0.25 -22.95 31.47
C LYS A 504 0.54 -23.45 32.68
N ALA A 505 1.80 -23.03 32.81
CA ALA A 505 2.66 -23.38 33.93
C ALA A 505 2.52 -22.41 35.13
N GLY A 506 1.77 -21.31 35.02
CA GLY A 506 1.69 -20.26 36.03
C GLY A 506 3.03 -19.56 36.28
N GLN A 507 3.90 -19.50 35.28
CA GLN A 507 5.25 -18.94 35.37
C GLN A 507 5.27 -17.51 34.83
N THR A 508 5.88 -16.59 35.58
CA THR A 508 5.95 -15.17 35.19
C THR A 508 7.35 -14.74 34.72
N HIS A 509 8.36 -15.60 34.79
CA HIS A 509 9.75 -15.23 34.50
C HIS A 509 10.18 -15.49 33.05
N TRP A 510 9.24 -15.79 32.15
CA TRP A 510 9.50 -16.07 30.73
C TRP A 510 9.14 -14.90 29.80
N GLY A 511 9.09 -13.68 30.33
CA GLY A 511 8.93 -12.49 29.52
C GLY A 511 10.05 -12.32 28.51
N ILE A 512 9.73 -11.63 27.41
CA ILE A 512 10.61 -11.44 26.27
C ILE A 512 11.04 -9.97 26.19
N MET A 513 12.35 -9.73 26.13
CA MET A 513 12.91 -8.48 25.62
C MET A 513 13.16 -8.64 24.12
N GLY A 514 12.38 -7.94 23.30
CA GLY A 514 12.54 -7.93 21.85
C GLY A 514 13.60 -6.92 21.41
N VAL A 515 14.59 -7.35 20.64
CA VAL A 515 15.63 -6.47 20.11
C VAL A 515 15.39 -6.28 18.62
N THR A 516 15.13 -5.04 18.21
CA THR A 516 15.02 -4.71 16.77
C THR A 516 16.41 -4.65 16.13
N GLN A 517 16.50 -4.68 14.81
CA GLN A 517 17.78 -4.75 14.09
C GLN A 517 18.19 -3.45 13.43
N ARG A 518 17.42 -3.00 12.42
CA ARG A 518 17.84 -1.93 11.51
C ARG A 518 17.21 -0.58 11.82
N SER A 519 16.06 -0.57 12.50
CA SER A 519 15.30 0.66 12.76
C SER A 519 14.52 0.58 14.07
N ARG A 520 14.09 1.75 14.56
CA ARG A 520 13.23 1.89 15.76
C ARG A 520 11.76 1.52 15.53
N SER A 521 11.36 1.18 14.31
CA SER A 521 9.95 0.98 13.95
C SER A 521 9.15 0.10 14.91
N VAL A 522 9.70 -1.05 15.34
CA VAL A 522 9.00 -1.95 16.29
C VAL A 522 8.94 -1.36 17.71
N ILE A 523 9.92 -0.56 18.12
CA ILE A 523 9.86 0.19 19.38
C ILE A 523 8.73 1.20 19.32
N ASP A 524 8.64 1.95 18.23
CA ASP A 524 7.61 2.99 18.06
C ASP A 524 6.19 2.39 18.01
N GLN A 525 6.07 1.11 17.61
CA GLN A 525 4.84 0.34 17.66
C GLN A 525 4.51 -0.18 19.07
N LEU A 526 5.48 -0.78 19.76
CA LEU A 526 5.23 -1.56 20.99
C LEU A 526 5.45 -0.79 22.29
N ALA A 527 6.41 0.13 22.34
CA ALA A 527 6.71 0.87 23.57
C ALA A 527 5.53 1.75 24.03
N PRO A 528 4.80 2.47 23.14
CA PRO A 528 3.60 3.20 23.54
C PRO A 528 2.43 2.31 23.98
N GLN A 529 2.56 0.98 23.81
CA GLN A 529 1.54 -0.02 24.12
C GLN A 529 1.98 -0.94 25.29
N ASP A 530 2.99 -0.55 26.07
CA ASP A 530 3.52 -1.34 27.18
C ASP A 530 3.97 -2.76 26.77
N GLY A 531 4.45 -2.90 25.53
CA GLY A 531 4.83 -4.18 24.92
C GLY A 531 3.66 -5.06 24.48
N LEU A 532 2.41 -4.61 24.67
CA LEU A 532 1.22 -5.31 24.16
C LEU A 532 1.08 -5.13 22.65
N TYR A 533 0.56 -6.18 22.01
CA TYR A 533 0.13 -6.19 20.62
C TYR A 533 -0.83 -7.35 20.39
N CYS A 534 -1.49 -7.38 19.26
CA CYS A 534 -2.37 -8.45 18.86
C CYS A 534 -1.79 -9.32 17.74
N VAL A 535 -2.15 -10.60 17.73
CA VAL A 535 -2.06 -11.49 16.58
C VAL A 535 -3.46 -11.68 16.01
N LEU A 536 -3.70 -11.19 14.80
CA LEU A 536 -4.92 -11.46 14.03
C LEU A 536 -4.73 -12.77 13.26
N GLU A 537 -5.33 -13.84 13.78
CA GLU A 537 -5.29 -15.18 13.19
C GLU A 537 -6.41 -15.30 12.16
N LYS A 538 -6.08 -15.46 10.87
CA LYS A 538 -7.05 -15.55 9.78
C LYS A 538 -6.96 -16.91 9.09
N GLY A 539 -7.91 -17.79 9.38
CA GLY A 539 -8.10 -19.07 8.69
C GLY A 539 -9.10 -18.98 7.55
N THR A 540 -9.37 -20.11 6.91
CA THR A 540 -10.41 -20.20 5.86
C THR A 540 -11.83 -20.15 6.46
N ALA A 541 -12.00 -20.65 7.69
CA ALA A 541 -13.31 -20.79 8.35
C ALA A 541 -13.47 -19.95 9.63
N SER A 542 -12.37 -19.42 10.19
CA SER A 542 -12.39 -18.66 11.44
C SER A 542 -11.37 -17.52 11.41
N THR A 543 -11.71 -16.43 12.11
CA THR A 543 -10.82 -15.31 12.39
C THR A 543 -10.85 -15.06 13.89
N GLU A 544 -9.69 -14.90 14.52
CA GLU A 544 -9.54 -14.63 15.96
C GLU A 544 -8.48 -13.55 16.19
N ILE A 545 -8.58 -12.80 17.30
CA ILE A 545 -7.58 -11.84 17.74
C ILE A 545 -7.02 -12.30 19.08
N ARG A 546 -5.71 -12.47 19.19
CA ARG A 546 -5.03 -12.78 20.45
C ARG A 546 -4.21 -11.59 20.91
N ILE A 547 -4.52 -11.04 22.07
CA ILE A 547 -3.71 -10.00 22.73
C ILE A 547 -2.53 -10.69 23.40
N MET A 548 -1.31 -10.24 23.07
CA MET A 548 -0.05 -10.77 23.58
C MET A 548 0.49 -9.93 24.73
N GLY A 549 0.79 -10.57 25.85
CA GLY A 549 1.38 -10.03 27.07
C GLY A 549 2.80 -10.54 27.39
N SER A 550 3.39 -11.46 26.61
CA SER A 550 4.72 -12.00 26.92
C SER A 550 5.89 -11.07 26.55
N THR A 551 5.73 -10.16 25.58
CA THR A 551 6.76 -9.17 25.20
C THR A 551 6.73 -7.98 26.14
N ARG A 552 7.73 -7.84 27.02
CA ARG A 552 7.72 -6.84 28.11
C ARG A 552 8.60 -5.65 27.88
N ASP A 553 9.59 -5.78 27.01
CA ASP A 553 10.56 -4.74 26.74
C ASP A 553 10.98 -4.81 25.27
N VAL A 554 11.38 -3.68 24.72
CA VAL A 554 11.89 -3.56 23.35
C VAL A 554 13.08 -2.62 23.30
N ALA A 555 14.12 -3.00 22.56
CA ALA A 555 15.39 -2.24 22.52
C ALA A 555 15.99 -2.18 21.12
N PHE A 556 16.71 -1.09 20.81
CA PHE A 556 17.42 -0.90 19.55
C PHE A 556 18.94 -0.86 19.76
N PRO A 557 19.73 -1.77 19.16
CA PRO A 557 21.18 -1.83 19.34
C PRO A 557 21.91 -0.52 18.99
N GLY A 558 21.42 0.22 18.00
CA GLY A 558 22.03 1.49 17.57
C GLY A 558 22.12 2.54 18.68
N GLU A 559 21.27 2.45 19.72
CA GLU A 559 21.20 3.41 20.83
C GLU A 559 21.39 2.75 22.20
N GLU A 560 21.00 1.48 22.34
CA GLU A 560 20.83 0.81 23.63
C GLU A 560 21.72 -0.44 23.79
N THR A 561 22.80 -0.56 23.01
CA THR A 561 23.74 -1.70 23.08
C THR A 561 24.17 -2.06 24.52
N PRO A 562 24.58 -1.12 25.40
CA PRO A 562 24.93 -1.46 26.78
C PRO A 562 23.79 -2.12 27.57
N ARG A 563 22.54 -1.67 27.33
CA ARG A 563 21.34 -2.21 28.00
C ARG A 563 21.06 -3.64 27.53
N ILE A 564 21.21 -3.90 26.23
CA ILE A 564 20.98 -5.22 25.64
C ILE A 564 22.06 -6.21 26.07
N ILE A 565 23.34 -5.81 26.07
CA ILE A 565 24.45 -6.62 26.59
C ILE A 565 24.20 -7.00 28.06
N THR A 566 23.74 -6.04 28.87
CA THR A 566 23.38 -6.28 30.27
C THR A 566 22.23 -7.29 30.39
N ALA A 567 21.21 -7.19 29.53
CA ALA A 567 20.10 -8.14 29.51
C ALA A 567 20.54 -9.55 29.10
N ILE A 568 21.41 -9.70 28.10
CA ILE A 568 21.98 -11.01 27.72
C ILE A 568 22.80 -11.61 28.88
N ALA A 569 23.57 -10.78 29.58
CA ALA A 569 24.40 -11.23 30.69
C ALA A 569 23.63 -11.45 32.00
N ALA A 570 22.36 -11.07 32.10
CA ALA A 570 21.59 -11.14 33.33
C ALA A 570 21.39 -12.59 33.82
N PRO A 571 21.47 -12.87 35.14
CA PRO A 571 21.20 -14.20 35.68
C PRO A 571 19.78 -14.71 35.40
N THR A 572 18.83 -13.80 35.18
CA THR A 572 17.43 -14.11 34.84
C THR A 572 17.25 -14.55 33.40
N THR A 573 18.19 -14.22 32.50
CA THR A 573 18.15 -14.61 31.11
C THR A 573 18.68 -16.04 30.96
N HIS A 574 17.81 -16.93 30.48
CA HIS A 574 18.13 -18.33 30.23
C HIS A 574 18.26 -18.66 28.74
N ILE A 575 17.60 -17.86 27.88
CA ILE A 575 17.57 -18.07 26.44
C ILE A 575 17.82 -16.75 25.70
N VAL A 576 18.70 -16.78 24.71
CA VAL A 576 18.75 -15.78 23.65
C VAL A 576 18.26 -16.44 22.37
N SER A 577 17.17 -15.94 21.78
CA SER A 577 16.61 -16.49 20.54
C SER A 577 16.77 -15.52 19.36
N LEU A 578 16.74 -16.02 18.12
CA LEU A 578 17.05 -15.23 16.93
C LEU A 578 16.06 -15.45 15.77
N THR A 579 15.55 -14.37 15.18
CA THR A 579 14.94 -14.33 13.83
C THR A 579 15.48 -13.15 13.03
N VAL A 580 16.70 -13.30 12.54
CA VAL A 580 17.55 -12.24 11.99
C VAL A 580 17.69 -12.29 10.46
N THR A 581 17.09 -13.29 9.81
CA THR A 581 17.28 -13.68 8.40
C THR A 581 18.71 -14.13 8.10
N GLU A 582 18.90 -14.88 7.01
CA GLU A 582 20.19 -15.43 6.57
C GLU A 582 21.25 -14.32 6.42
N LYS A 583 20.84 -13.14 5.92
CA LYS A 583 21.72 -11.98 5.76
C LYS A 583 22.15 -11.36 7.10
N GLY A 584 21.39 -11.57 8.17
CA GLY A 584 21.68 -11.05 9.50
C GLY A 584 22.94 -11.65 10.13
N TYR A 585 23.31 -12.86 9.71
CA TYR A 585 24.46 -13.59 10.24
C TYR A 585 25.82 -13.11 9.74
N ARG A 586 25.84 -12.27 8.68
CA ARG A 586 27.08 -11.77 8.06
C ARG A 586 28.03 -12.90 7.67
N ALA A 587 27.46 -13.99 7.16
CA ALA A 587 28.21 -15.10 6.62
C ALA A 587 28.56 -14.85 5.14
N SER A 588 29.76 -15.27 4.72
CA SER A 588 30.15 -15.35 3.32
C SER A 588 29.39 -16.46 2.59
N ALA A 589 29.51 -16.50 1.26
CA ALA A 589 28.76 -17.45 0.43
C ALA A 589 29.08 -18.94 0.71
N ASP A 590 30.22 -19.22 1.35
CA ASP A 590 30.65 -20.54 1.81
C ASP A 590 30.19 -20.89 3.24
N GLY A 591 29.42 -20.00 3.88
CA GLY A 591 28.80 -20.25 5.19
C GLY A 591 29.67 -19.90 6.40
N HIS A 592 30.88 -19.36 6.19
CA HIS A 592 31.76 -18.89 7.25
C HIS A 592 31.48 -17.42 7.61
N LEU A 593 31.95 -16.96 8.77
CA LEU A 593 31.87 -15.56 9.17
C LEU A 593 32.69 -14.69 8.20
N ASP A 594 32.07 -13.67 7.63
CA ASP A 594 32.76 -12.75 6.72
C ASP A 594 33.60 -11.74 7.53
N LEU A 595 34.87 -12.07 7.74
CA LEU A 595 35.84 -11.21 8.43
C LEU A 595 36.21 -9.94 7.62
N SER A 596 35.76 -9.83 6.36
CA SER A 596 35.93 -8.62 5.54
C SER A 596 34.74 -7.67 5.61
N ASP A 597 33.61 -8.09 6.18
CA ASP A 597 32.43 -7.26 6.38
C ASP A 597 32.70 -6.14 7.40
N THR A 598 32.34 -4.91 7.05
CA THR A 598 32.64 -3.71 7.86
C THR A 598 31.93 -3.70 9.22
N ASP A 599 30.75 -4.30 9.31
CA ASP A 599 29.99 -4.40 10.55
C ASP A 599 30.62 -5.45 11.48
N VAL A 600 31.06 -6.58 10.92
CA VAL A 600 31.81 -7.63 11.64
C VAL A 600 33.13 -7.08 12.18
N ILE A 601 33.89 -6.35 11.37
CA ILE A 601 35.16 -5.71 11.79
C ILE A 601 34.92 -4.74 12.97
N SER A 602 33.87 -3.93 12.89
CA SER A 602 33.52 -2.98 13.96
C SER A 602 33.17 -3.71 15.26
N ASP A 603 32.34 -4.74 15.19
CA ASP A 603 31.93 -5.52 16.36
C ASP A 603 33.10 -6.30 16.97
N LEU A 604 34.00 -6.85 16.14
CA LEU A 604 35.23 -7.51 16.58
C LEU A 604 36.15 -6.55 17.35
N ALA A 605 36.34 -5.34 16.83
CA ALA A 605 37.15 -4.31 17.50
C ALA A 605 36.57 -3.95 18.88
N ALA A 606 35.24 -3.77 18.96
CA ALA A 606 34.56 -3.48 20.22
C ALA A 606 34.66 -4.66 21.21
N ALA A 607 34.51 -5.90 20.75
CA ALA A 607 34.65 -7.10 21.58
C ALA A 607 36.07 -7.25 22.13
N ARG A 608 37.11 -7.07 21.30
CA ARG A 608 38.53 -7.09 21.72
C ARG A 608 38.85 -6.04 22.77
N ALA A 609 38.28 -4.84 22.63
CA ALA A 609 38.44 -3.76 23.59
C ALA A 609 37.58 -3.92 24.87
N ALA A 610 36.70 -4.93 24.92
CA ALA A 610 35.65 -5.08 25.92
C ALA A 610 34.79 -3.80 26.08
N ASP A 611 34.63 -3.03 25.00
CA ASP A 611 33.91 -1.77 25.01
C ASP A 611 32.42 -2.01 24.74
N VAL A 612 31.61 -1.92 25.78
CA VAL A 612 30.15 -2.08 25.69
C VAL A 612 29.44 -0.82 25.17
N SER A 613 30.12 0.32 25.11
CA SER A 613 29.54 1.62 24.71
C SER A 613 29.42 1.78 23.19
N VAL A 614 30.25 1.07 22.42
CA VAL A 614 30.19 1.08 20.96
C VAL A 614 28.91 0.37 20.48
N PRO A 615 28.03 1.01 19.69
CA PRO A 615 26.84 0.36 19.17
C PRO A 615 27.18 -0.89 18.36
N ALA A 616 26.51 -2.00 18.66
CA ALA A 616 26.65 -3.24 17.88
C ALA A 616 26.05 -3.06 16.49
N ARG A 617 26.72 -3.60 15.46
CA ARG A 617 26.30 -3.47 14.05
C ARG A 617 25.75 -4.76 13.44
N SER A 618 25.98 -5.89 14.10
CA SER A 618 25.45 -7.19 13.74
C SER A 618 24.80 -7.91 14.94
N PRO A 619 23.76 -8.73 14.71
CA PRO A 619 23.19 -9.58 15.76
C PRO A 619 24.20 -10.55 16.39
N ILE A 620 25.09 -11.13 15.57
CA ILE A 620 26.14 -12.03 16.05
C ILE A 620 27.15 -11.29 16.93
N GLY A 621 27.62 -10.11 16.51
CA GLY A 621 28.49 -9.27 17.32
C GLY A 621 27.85 -8.86 18.65
N LEU A 622 26.57 -8.48 18.64
CA LEU A 622 25.82 -8.15 19.84
C LEU A 622 25.68 -9.35 20.80
N LEU A 623 25.29 -10.51 20.26
CA LEU A 623 25.18 -11.77 21.01
C LEU A 623 26.50 -12.09 21.71
N ILE A 624 27.60 -12.10 20.96
CA ILE A 624 28.91 -12.51 21.47
C ILE A 624 29.43 -11.53 22.52
N ARG A 625 29.24 -10.23 22.33
CA ARG A 625 29.61 -9.23 23.34
C ARG A 625 28.83 -9.44 24.63
N GLY A 626 27.55 -9.79 24.55
CA GLY A 626 26.74 -10.23 25.70
C GLY A 626 27.26 -11.50 26.36
N LEU A 627 27.59 -12.52 25.57
CA LEU A 627 28.15 -13.79 26.03
C LEU A 627 29.49 -13.62 26.75
N LEU A 628 30.40 -12.80 26.22
CA LEU A 628 31.70 -12.50 26.86
C LEU A 628 31.52 -11.81 28.21
N VAL A 629 30.60 -10.85 28.32
CA VAL A 629 30.27 -10.20 29.59
C VAL A 629 29.69 -11.21 30.59
N ARG A 630 28.80 -12.11 30.13
CA ARG A 630 28.25 -13.19 30.97
C ARG A 630 29.35 -14.13 31.47
N ALA A 631 30.20 -14.61 30.58
CA ALA A 631 31.29 -15.53 30.91
C ALA A 631 32.24 -14.92 31.95
N LYS A 632 32.62 -13.65 31.76
CA LYS A 632 33.43 -12.90 32.72
C LYS A 632 32.76 -12.80 34.10
N ALA A 633 31.45 -12.54 34.14
CA ALA A 633 30.69 -12.52 35.39
C ALA A 633 30.62 -13.92 36.05
N ALA A 634 30.54 -14.99 35.25
CA ALA A 634 30.52 -16.37 35.73
C ALA A 634 31.85 -16.75 36.39
N LEU A 635 32.96 -16.45 35.72
CA LEU A 635 34.32 -16.66 36.23
C LEU A 635 34.59 -15.84 37.50
N ALA A 636 33.97 -14.66 37.62
CA ALA A 636 33.99 -13.84 38.83
C ALA A 636 33.01 -14.33 39.92
N SER A 637 32.39 -15.50 39.77
CA SER A 637 31.44 -16.11 40.73
C SER A 637 30.20 -15.25 41.03
N GLN A 638 29.70 -14.48 40.06
CA GLN A 638 28.54 -13.60 40.23
C GLN A 638 27.18 -14.32 40.10
N GLY A 639 27.14 -15.65 40.17
CA GLY A 639 25.89 -16.43 40.16
C GLY A 639 25.15 -16.46 38.81
N VAL A 640 25.82 -16.13 37.71
CA VAL A 640 25.29 -16.30 36.35
C VAL A 640 25.47 -17.74 35.89
N GLY A 641 24.41 -18.34 35.34
CA GLY A 641 24.37 -19.74 34.93
C GLY A 641 24.58 -19.94 33.42
N PRO A 642 24.48 -21.20 32.94
CA PRO A 642 24.48 -21.51 31.51
C PRO A 642 23.36 -20.78 30.75
N LEU A 643 23.49 -20.71 29.42
CA LEU A 643 22.58 -19.99 28.53
C LEU A 643 22.35 -20.77 27.23
N THR A 644 21.10 -20.85 26.77
CA THR A 644 20.79 -21.41 25.45
C THR A 644 20.72 -20.31 24.40
N VAL A 645 21.36 -20.52 23.24
CA VAL A 645 21.23 -19.65 22.06
C VAL A 645 20.41 -20.40 21.01
N MET A 646 19.16 -19.98 20.79
CA MET A 646 18.20 -20.72 19.97
C MET A 646 17.90 -19.99 18.67
N CYS A 647 18.38 -20.52 17.56
CA CYS A 647 18.07 -20.00 16.24
C CYS A 647 16.64 -20.39 15.83
N CYS A 648 15.87 -19.45 15.29
CA CYS A 648 14.51 -19.66 14.77
C CYS A 648 14.35 -19.13 13.35
N ASP A 649 15.45 -18.90 12.63
CA ASP A 649 15.42 -18.61 11.20
C ASP A 649 15.25 -19.89 10.38
N ASN A 650 14.64 -19.76 9.20
CA ASN A 650 14.34 -20.87 8.30
C ASN A 650 15.58 -21.32 7.49
N MET A 651 16.61 -21.79 8.20
CA MET A 651 17.83 -22.37 7.66
C MET A 651 17.93 -23.84 8.06
N VAL A 652 18.61 -24.65 7.27
CA VAL A 652 18.95 -26.04 7.62
C VAL A 652 19.99 -26.04 8.72
N ASP A 653 19.81 -26.89 9.73
CA ASP A 653 20.73 -27.06 10.85
C ASP A 653 21.14 -25.74 11.52
N ASN A 654 20.14 -24.87 11.70
CA ASN A 654 20.32 -23.47 12.05
C ASN A 654 21.04 -23.23 13.39
N GLY A 655 20.96 -24.18 14.33
CA GLY A 655 21.67 -24.13 15.61
C GLY A 655 23.19 -24.28 15.42
N ASN A 656 23.61 -25.31 14.67
CA ASN A 656 25.03 -25.55 14.40
C ASN A 656 25.67 -24.47 13.53
N VAL A 657 24.91 -23.89 12.59
CA VAL A 657 25.37 -22.71 11.81
C VAL A 657 25.73 -21.56 12.76
N VAL A 658 24.83 -21.21 13.68
CA VAL A 658 25.10 -20.13 14.65
C VAL A 658 26.26 -20.50 15.59
N ALA A 659 26.36 -21.75 16.02
CA ALA A 659 27.48 -22.22 16.84
C ALA A 659 28.84 -22.05 16.13
N GLY A 660 28.90 -22.37 14.83
CA GLY A 660 30.09 -22.19 13.99
C GLY A 660 30.51 -20.72 13.89
N LEU A 661 29.57 -19.83 13.57
CA LEU A 661 29.82 -18.40 13.47
C LEU A 661 30.29 -17.78 14.81
N VAL A 662 29.68 -18.20 15.92
CA VAL A 662 30.11 -17.77 17.26
C VAL A 662 31.54 -18.23 17.54
N LYS A 663 31.88 -19.48 17.21
CA LYS A 663 33.23 -20.02 17.39
C LYS A 663 34.27 -19.26 16.57
N GLU A 664 33.98 -18.98 15.30
CA GLU A 664 34.88 -18.24 14.40
C GLU A 664 35.12 -16.81 14.88
N PHE A 665 34.07 -16.12 15.31
CA PHE A 665 34.19 -14.77 15.88
C PHE A 665 35.00 -14.78 17.18
N LEU A 666 34.74 -15.73 18.09
CA LEU A 666 35.49 -15.86 19.35
C LEU A 666 36.97 -16.16 19.09
N ALA A 667 37.29 -17.03 18.12
CA ALA A 667 38.66 -17.28 17.70
C ALA A 667 39.34 -15.98 17.21
N ALA A 668 38.67 -15.19 16.37
CA ALA A 668 39.18 -13.90 15.90
C ALA A 668 39.35 -12.87 17.03
N VAL A 669 38.53 -12.90 18.10
CA VAL A 669 38.75 -12.07 19.29
C VAL A 669 40.01 -12.53 20.05
N GLY A 670 40.16 -13.83 20.26
CA GLY A 670 41.27 -14.45 20.99
C GLY A 670 42.66 -14.24 20.38
N GLU A 671 42.76 -13.88 19.09
CA GLU A 671 44.03 -13.51 18.45
C GLU A 671 44.68 -12.26 19.06
N GLN A 672 43.88 -11.35 19.64
CA GLN A 672 44.33 -10.01 20.07
C GLN A 672 43.87 -9.61 21.47
N ALA A 673 43.07 -10.44 22.15
CA ALA A 673 42.59 -10.21 23.51
C ALA A 673 42.71 -11.49 24.33
N ASP A 674 43.09 -11.37 25.60
CA ASP A 674 43.10 -12.51 26.53
C ASP A 674 41.69 -12.77 27.06
N VAL A 675 40.94 -13.59 26.31
CA VAL A 675 39.58 -14.05 26.63
C VAL A 675 39.51 -15.59 26.73
N THR A 676 40.66 -16.23 26.98
CA THR A 676 40.80 -17.69 26.94
C THR A 676 39.88 -18.37 27.96
N GLY A 677 39.77 -17.78 29.17
CA GLY A 677 38.89 -18.29 30.22
C GLY A 677 37.41 -18.15 29.86
N GLU A 678 37.03 -17.00 29.29
CA GLU A 678 35.67 -16.74 28.82
C GLU A 678 35.26 -17.69 27.70
N ILE A 679 36.14 -17.93 26.71
CA ILE A 679 35.88 -18.89 25.62
C ILE A 679 35.67 -20.30 26.17
N ALA A 680 36.56 -20.78 27.05
CA ALA A 680 36.43 -22.12 27.64
C ALA A 680 35.11 -22.27 28.43
N TRP A 681 34.73 -21.23 29.17
CA TRP A 681 33.44 -21.23 29.87
C TRP A 681 32.26 -21.29 28.90
N LEU A 682 32.29 -20.52 27.81
CA LEU A 682 31.22 -20.50 26.81
C LEU A 682 31.08 -21.86 26.11
N GLU A 683 32.18 -22.53 25.77
CA GLU A 683 32.16 -23.87 25.16
C GLU A 683 31.50 -24.92 26.07
N GLU A 684 31.65 -24.79 27.39
CA GLU A 684 31.05 -25.71 28.38
C GLU A 684 29.60 -25.35 28.76
N ASN A 685 29.20 -24.09 28.67
CA ASN A 685 27.98 -23.57 29.30
C ASN A 685 26.95 -22.96 28.33
N VAL A 686 27.23 -22.94 27.03
CA VAL A 686 26.30 -22.43 26.01
C VAL A 686 25.93 -23.54 25.03
N THR A 687 24.62 -23.72 24.79
CA THR A 687 24.11 -24.67 23.80
C THR A 687 23.41 -23.96 22.65
N PHE A 688 23.39 -24.62 21.48
CA PHE A 688 22.82 -24.11 20.25
C PHE A 688 21.87 -25.15 19.64
N PRO A 689 20.65 -25.35 20.19
CA PRO A 689 19.70 -26.30 19.63
C PRO A 689 19.26 -25.85 18.23
N SER A 690 19.22 -26.78 17.28
CA SER A 690 18.59 -26.55 15.98
C SER A 690 17.06 -26.55 16.12
N THR A 691 16.36 -25.81 15.26
CA THR A 691 14.90 -25.74 15.26
C THR A 691 14.31 -25.74 13.86
N MET A 692 13.11 -26.31 13.72
CA MET A 692 12.25 -26.13 12.55
C MET A 692 11.03 -25.31 12.97
N VAL A 693 10.79 -24.22 12.26
CA VAL A 693 9.68 -23.28 12.51
C VAL A 693 8.77 -23.20 11.30
N ASP A 694 7.45 -23.20 11.52
CA ASP A 694 6.48 -23.03 10.46
C ASP A 694 5.23 -22.28 10.94
N ARG A 695 4.94 -21.16 10.28
CA ARG A 695 3.71 -20.37 10.35
C ARG A 695 3.75 -19.34 9.23
N ILE A 696 2.70 -19.25 8.43
CA ILE A 696 2.56 -18.17 7.44
C ILE A 696 2.15 -16.89 8.16
N VAL A 697 2.98 -15.85 8.00
CA VAL A 697 2.82 -14.53 8.65
C VAL A 697 2.94 -13.44 7.59
N PRO A 698 1.84 -13.03 6.93
CA PRO A 698 1.88 -12.00 5.91
C PRO A 698 2.21 -10.62 6.48
N ALA A 699 2.55 -9.70 5.58
CA ALA A 699 2.71 -8.30 5.94
C ALA A 699 1.38 -7.72 6.46
N THR A 700 1.42 -7.05 7.61
CA THR A 700 0.24 -6.39 8.17
C THR A 700 -0.09 -5.13 7.38
N THR A 701 -1.34 -5.03 6.93
CA THR A 701 -1.85 -3.87 6.19
C THR A 701 -2.63 -2.92 7.11
N GLU A 702 -2.84 -1.68 6.66
CA GLU A 702 -3.72 -0.74 7.36
C GLU A 702 -5.17 -1.26 7.45
N GLY A 703 -5.64 -2.00 6.44
CA GLY A 703 -6.93 -2.67 6.47
C GLY A 703 -7.04 -3.68 7.62
N ASN A 704 -5.96 -4.43 7.91
CA ASN A 704 -5.94 -5.35 9.05
C ASN A 704 -5.97 -4.61 10.39
N ARG A 705 -5.29 -3.46 10.49
CA ARG A 705 -5.33 -2.61 11.69
C ARG A 705 -6.71 -2.03 11.92
N ALA A 706 -7.37 -1.57 10.86
CA ALA A 706 -8.74 -1.07 10.92
C ALA A 706 -9.74 -2.19 11.30
N GLU A 707 -9.58 -3.39 10.73
CA GLU A 707 -10.35 -4.60 11.09
C GLU A 707 -10.20 -4.92 12.58
N ALA A 708 -8.96 -5.00 13.09
CA ALA A 708 -8.71 -5.26 14.49
C ALA A 708 -9.24 -4.13 15.40
N GLN A 709 -9.07 -2.87 15.00
CA GLN A 709 -9.57 -1.71 15.75
C GLN A 709 -11.10 -1.69 15.84
N ALA A 710 -11.81 -2.10 14.79
CA ALA A 710 -13.26 -2.22 14.79
C ALA A 710 -13.76 -3.27 15.80
N VAL A 711 -12.97 -4.32 16.06
CA VAL A 711 -13.27 -5.36 17.05
C VAL A 711 -12.83 -4.93 18.46
N LEU A 712 -11.65 -4.35 18.60
CA LEU A 712 -11.03 -4.02 19.89
C LEU A 712 -11.53 -2.71 20.50
N GLY A 713 -12.07 -1.79 19.69
CA GLY A 713 -12.40 -0.42 20.10
C GLY A 713 -11.18 0.49 20.31
N VAL A 714 -9.97 -0.05 20.18
CA VAL A 714 -8.68 0.65 20.33
C VAL A 714 -7.75 0.32 19.17
N ARG A 715 -6.81 1.23 18.89
CA ARG A 715 -5.80 1.08 17.84
C ARG A 715 -4.67 0.16 18.31
N ASP A 716 -4.27 -0.82 17.50
CA ASP A 716 -3.06 -1.60 17.74
C ASP A 716 -2.00 -1.36 16.64
N GLU A 717 -0.94 -0.62 16.99
CA GLU A 717 0.22 -0.36 16.15
C GLU A 717 1.19 -1.55 16.09
N GLY A 718 1.10 -2.45 17.05
CA GLY A 718 1.87 -3.68 17.15
C GLY A 718 1.30 -4.88 16.39
N LEU A 719 0.08 -4.77 15.84
CA LEU A 719 -0.65 -5.86 15.19
C LEU A 719 0.21 -6.65 14.21
N VAL A 720 0.13 -7.98 14.30
CA VAL A 720 0.64 -8.91 13.28
C VAL A 720 -0.49 -9.81 12.80
N VAL A 721 -0.40 -10.29 11.55
CA VAL A 721 -1.38 -11.19 10.94
C VAL A 721 -0.73 -12.54 10.73
N ALA A 722 -1.45 -13.63 11.00
CA ALA A 722 -0.93 -14.97 10.78
C ALA A 722 -2.05 -15.95 10.40
N GLU A 723 -1.68 -17.07 9.76
CA GLU A 723 -2.58 -18.22 9.68
C GLU A 723 -2.76 -18.87 11.07
N PRO A 724 -3.84 -19.64 11.31
CA PRO A 724 -4.02 -20.35 12.59
C PRO A 724 -3.02 -21.48 12.81
N PHE A 725 -2.55 -22.13 11.75
CA PHE A 725 -1.56 -23.21 11.86
C PHE A 725 -0.23 -22.65 12.38
N MET A 726 0.38 -23.35 13.34
CA MET A 726 1.75 -23.09 13.78
C MET A 726 2.41 -24.40 14.21
N GLN A 727 3.69 -24.54 13.87
CA GLN A 727 4.50 -25.69 14.29
C GLN A 727 5.89 -25.23 14.72
N TRP A 728 6.39 -25.85 15.79
CA TRP A 728 7.74 -25.63 16.27
C TRP A 728 8.36 -26.94 16.72
N VAL A 729 9.43 -27.37 16.06
CA VAL A 729 10.23 -28.52 16.44
C VAL A 729 11.57 -28.01 16.95
N ILE A 730 12.00 -28.48 18.12
CA ILE A 730 13.19 -28.00 18.79
C ILE A 730 14.04 -29.19 19.24
N GLU A 731 15.33 -29.14 18.94
CA GLU A 731 16.30 -30.07 19.53
C GLU A 731 16.31 -29.89 21.06
N ASP A 732 16.10 -30.96 21.83
CA ASP A 732 16.06 -30.91 23.31
C ASP A 732 17.48 -30.82 23.91
N LYS A 733 18.18 -29.73 23.57
CA LYS A 733 19.57 -29.45 23.92
C LYS A 733 19.70 -28.06 24.57
N PHE A 734 19.13 -27.94 25.76
CA PHE A 734 19.12 -26.70 26.53
C PHE A 734 20.21 -26.69 27.59
N ALA A 735 20.89 -25.57 27.74
CA ALA A 735 21.95 -25.40 28.73
C ALA A 735 21.38 -25.18 30.15
N GLY A 736 20.13 -24.70 30.25
CA GLY A 736 19.46 -24.35 31.50
C GLY A 736 17.94 -24.48 31.40
N PRO A 737 17.17 -23.82 32.29
CA PRO A 737 15.72 -23.83 32.25
C PRO A 737 15.17 -23.32 30.90
N ARG A 738 13.99 -23.80 30.52
CA ARG A 738 13.21 -23.33 29.36
C ARG A 738 11.71 -23.30 29.70
N PRO A 739 10.88 -22.56 28.96
CA PRO A 739 9.44 -22.74 29.02
C PRO A 739 9.04 -24.18 28.66
N ALA A 740 7.95 -24.67 29.23
CA ALA A 740 7.37 -25.96 28.89
C ALA A 740 6.59 -25.90 27.56
N TRP A 741 7.26 -25.52 26.45
CA TRP A 741 6.64 -25.34 25.13
C TRP A 741 5.95 -26.60 24.61
N GLU A 742 6.43 -27.78 24.99
CA GLU A 742 5.80 -29.08 24.68
C GLU A 742 4.38 -29.20 25.23
N SER A 743 4.08 -28.49 26.32
CA SER A 743 2.74 -28.51 26.91
C SER A 743 1.70 -27.77 26.08
N VAL A 744 2.12 -26.98 25.08
CA VAL A 744 1.26 -26.16 24.21
C VAL A 744 1.52 -26.42 22.72
N GLY A 745 2.13 -27.58 22.40
CA GLY A 745 2.19 -28.11 21.03
C GLY A 745 3.55 -27.99 20.34
N ALA A 746 4.60 -27.47 20.98
CA ALA A 746 5.95 -27.60 20.41
C ALA A 746 6.41 -29.07 20.51
N THR A 747 7.18 -29.54 19.54
CA THR A 747 7.76 -30.89 19.53
C THR A 747 9.22 -30.81 19.97
N LEU A 748 9.57 -31.56 21.01
CA LEU A 748 10.96 -31.74 21.43
C LEU A 748 11.48 -33.05 20.85
N THR A 749 12.66 -32.98 20.21
CA THR A 749 13.28 -34.13 19.53
C THR A 749 14.78 -34.16 19.79
N SER A 750 15.41 -35.32 19.61
CA SER A 750 16.87 -35.42 19.56
C SER A 750 17.44 -35.08 18.18
N ASP A 751 16.61 -35.10 17.14
CA ASP A 751 17.01 -34.79 15.76
C ASP A 751 15.89 -34.05 15.02
N VAL A 752 16.23 -32.88 14.49
CA VAL A 752 15.31 -31.97 13.78
C VAL A 752 15.34 -32.21 12.27
N ALA A 753 16.41 -32.84 11.75
CA ALA A 753 16.64 -32.99 10.32
C ALA A 753 15.48 -33.71 9.58
N PRO A 754 14.85 -34.79 10.11
CA PRO A 754 13.71 -35.42 9.44
C PRO A 754 12.52 -34.47 9.26
N PHE A 755 12.24 -33.60 10.25
CA PHE A 755 11.16 -32.62 10.18
C PHE A 755 11.46 -31.49 9.18
N GLU A 756 12.70 -31.01 9.15
CA GLU A 756 13.15 -30.02 8.16
C GLU A 756 13.01 -30.58 6.74
N GLN A 757 13.46 -31.82 6.51
CA GLN A 757 13.33 -32.47 5.21
C GLN A 757 11.87 -32.65 4.79
N ALA A 758 11.00 -33.09 5.70
CA ALA A 758 9.57 -33.20 5.43
C ALA A 758 8.97 -31.85 5.02
N LYS A 759 9.24 -30.78 5.77
CA LYS A 759 8.75 -29.43 5.44
C LYS A 759 9.31 -28.90 4.12
N LEU A 760 10.61 -29.09 3.86
CA LEU A 760 11.25 -28.66 2.61
C LEU A 760 10.68 -29.40 1.39
N ARG A 761 10.51 -30.72 1.47
CA ARG A 761 10.05 -31.52 0.32
C ARG A 761 8.54 -31.53 0.14
N MET A 762 7.76 -31.44 1.22
CA MET A 762 6.29 -31.47 1.12
C MET A 762 5.73 -30.07 0.89
N LEU A 763 5.97 -29.15 1.84
CA LEU A 763 5.40 -27.80 1.78
C LEU A 763 6.06 -26.98 0.69
N ASN A 764 7.39 -26.82 0.74
CA ASN A 764 8.05 -25.87 -0.17
C ASN A 764 8.05 -26.35 -1.64
N ALA A 765 8.15 -27.66 -1.90
CA ALA A 765 8.08 -28.18 -3.26
C ALA A 765 6.68 -28.01 -3.88
N THR A 766 5.63 -28.33 -3.11
CA THR A 766 4.23 -28.13 -3.53
C THR A 766 3.93 -26.65 -3.76
N HIS A 767 4.49 -25.77 -2.92
CA HIS A 767 4.37 -24.33 -3.10
C HIS A 767 4.96 -23.87 -4.44
N SER A 768 6.15 -24.37 -4.80
CA SER A 768 6.78 -24.08 -6.10
C SER A 768 5.99 -24.63 -7.28
N LEU A 769 5.46 -25.85 -7.19
CA LEU A 769 4.57 -26.43 -8.20
C LEU A 769 3.37 -25.50 -8.45
N LEU A 770 2.61 -25.19 -7.40
CA LEU A 770 1.39 -24.37 -7.49
C LEU A 770 1.70 -22.95 -7.98
N ALA A 771 2.84 -22.39 -7.62
CA ALA A 771 3.28 -21.07 -8.06
C ALA A 771 3.48 -20.98 -9.58
N TYR A 772 4.25 -21.90 -10.17
CA TYR A 772 4.49 -21.86 -11.61
C TYR A 772 3.23 -22.13 -12.41
N PHE A 773 2.44 -23.13 -12.01
CA PHE A 773 1.17 -23.43 -12.67
C PHE A 773 0.15 -22.32 -12.53
N GLY A 774 -0.03 -21.80 -11.31
CA GLY A 774 -0.97 -20.72 -11.05
C GLY A 774 -0.61 -19.46 -11.82
N ALA A 775 0.67 -19.07 -11.83
CA ALA A 775 1.13 -17.94 -12.64
C ALA A 775 0.89 -18.16 -14.14
N LEU A 776 1.17 -19.35 -14.67
CA LEU A 776 0.86 -19.68 -16.07
C LEU A 776 -0.65 -19.64 -16.37
N LYS A 777 -1.52 -19.97 -15.41
CA LYS A 777 -2.98 -19.97 -15.56
C LYS A 777 -3.66 -18.62 -15.20
N ASP A 778 -2.91 -17.54 -14.99
CA ASP A 778 -3.45 -16.25 -14.52
C ASP A 778 -4.18 -16.34 -13.17
N LEU A 779 -3.80 -17.30 -12.31
CA LEU A 779 -4.30 -17.42 -10.94
C LEU A 779 -3.37 -16.60 -10.02
N PRO A 780 -3.82 -15.46 -9.48
CA PRO A 780 -2.93 -14.52 -8.80
C PRO A 780 -2.44 -15.04 -7.46
N LEU A 781 -3.24 -15.82 -6.72
CA LEU A 781 -2.88 -16.32 -5.40
C LEU A 781 -2.64 -17.83 -5.39
N ILE A 782 -1.81 -18.29 -4.44
CA ILE A 782 -1.63 -19.72 -4.17
C ILE A 782 -2.94 -20.38 -3.76
N ALA A 783 -3.82 -19.64 -3.06
CA ALA A 783 -5.17 -20.08 -2.73
C ALA A 783 -6.01 -20.34 -3.99
N ASP A 784 -5.88 -19.51 -5.02
CA ASP A 784 -6.57 -19.73 -6.30
C ASP A 784 -6.00 -20.98 -7.01
N ALA A 785 -4.67 -21.11 -7.00
CA ALA A 785 -3.97 -22.23 -7.62
C ALA A 785 -4.32 -23.59 -6.99
N VAL A 786 -4.39 -23.69 -5.66
CA VAL A 786 -4.73 -24.97 -5.00
C VAL A 786 -6.23 -25.30 -5.10
N ASN A 787 -7.09 -24.30 -5.29
CA ASN A 787 -8.52 -24.51 -5.51
C ASN A 787 -8.87 -24.86 -6.96
N ASP A 788 -7.91 -24.78 -7.91
CA ASP A 788 -8.06 -25.34 -9.25
C ASP A 788 -8.00 -26.87 -9.18
N PRO A 789 -9.05 -27.61 -9.59
CA PRO A 789 -9.12 -29.06 -9.41
C PRO A 789 -8.01 -29.84 -10.11
N GLU A 790 -7.49 -29.32 -11.24
CA GLU A 790 -6.39 -29.96 -11.96
C GLU A 790 -5.07 -29.78 -11.19
N LEU A 791 -4.81 -28.56 -10.71
CA LEU A 791 -3.60 -28.26 -9.95
C LEU A 791 -3.60 -28.92 -8.57
N GLU A 792 -4.74 -28.99 -7.90
CA GLU A 792 -4.90 -29.75 -6.66
C GLU A 792 -4.53 -31.22 -6.87
N GLN A 793 -4.98 -31.82 -7.98
CA GLN A 793 -4.67 -33.21 -8.30
C GLN A 793 -3.18 -33.41 -8.59
N VAL A 794 -2.53 -32.50 -9.32
CA VAL A 794 -1.08 -32.57 -9.56
C VAL A 794 -0.30 -32.38 -8.25
N ALA A 795 -0.75 -31.49 -7.37
CA ALA A 795 -0.16 -31.31 -6.04
C ALA A 795 -0.28 -32.58 -5.18
N LYS A 796 -1.42 -33.27 -5.23
CA LYS A 796 -1.60 -34.58 -4.57
C LYS A 796 -0.65 -35.63 -5.14
N VAL A 797 -0.48 -35.71 -6.46
CA VAL A 797 0.50 -36.64 -7.06
C VAL A 797 1.92 -36.34 -6.55
N LEU A 798 2.33 -35.06 -6.54
CA LEU A 798 3.63 -34.68 -5.99
C LEU A 798 3.78 -35.09 -4.51
N LEU A 799 2.79 -34.80 -3.68
CA LEU A 799 2.84 -35.09 -2.25
C LEU A 799 2.86 -36.60 -1.97
N PHE A 800 1.86 -37.33 -2.46
CA PHE A 800 1.60 -38.71 -2.06
C PHE A 800 2.43 -39.73 -2.84
N ASP A 801 2.61 -39.54 -4.16
CA ASP A 801 3.26 -40.54 -5.02
C ASP A 801 4.77 -40.32 -5.16
N ASP A 802 5.22 -39.07 -5.01
CA ASP A 802 6.63 -38.69 -5.19
C ASP A 802 7.33 -38.38 -3.88
N VAL A 803 6.79 -37.49 -3.04
CA VAL A 803 7.51 -36.97 -1.87
C VAL A 803 7.45 -37.93 -0.68
N ILE A 804 6.25 -38.33 -0.24
CA ILE A 804 6.07 -39.19 0.96
C ILE A 804 6.96 -40.45 0.92
N PRO A 805 7.09 -41.18 -0.21
CA PRO A 805 7.95 -42.37 -0.27
C PRO A 805 9.45 -42.11 -0.08
N THR A 806 9.89 -40.85 -0.08
CA THR A 806 11.32 -40.47 0.06
C THR A 806 11.67 -39.98 1.46
N LEU A 807 10.69 -39.82 2.34
CA LEU A 807 10.89 -39.23 3.67
C LEU A 807 10.99 -40.32 4.73
N GLU A 808 11.95 -40.15 5.64
CA GLU A 808 11.89 -40.81 6.94
C GLU A 808 10.75 -40.18 7.76
N VAL A 809 9.89 -41.01 8.33
CA VAL A 809 8.75 -40.54 9.13
C VAL A 809 9.27 -40.01 10.46
N PRO A 810 9.16 -38.71 10.74
CA PRO A 810 9.65 -38.16 12.01
C PRO A 810 8.81 -38.68 13.19
N ASP A 811 9.44 -38.89 14.35
CA ASP A 811 8.75 -39.37 15.55
C ASP A 811 7.58 -38.44 15.93
N GLY A 812 6.37 -39.01 16.04
CA GLY A 812 5.16 -38.27 16.39
C GLY A 812 4.53 -37.45 15.25
N MET A 813 5.01 -37.59 14.00
CA MET A 813 4.42 -36.98 12.81
C MET A 813 3.78 -38.05 11.90
N GLU A 814 2.59 -37.76 11.37
CA GLU A 814 1.98 -38.53 10.30
C GLU A 814 2.07 -37.74 8.98
N LEU A 815 2.77 -38.29 7.98
CA LEU A 815 3.05 -37.57 6.73
C LEU A 815 1.79 -37.33 5.88
N GLU A 816 0.86 -38.29 5.79
CA GLU A 816 -0.35 -38.12 4.98
C GLU A 816 -1.29 -37.02 5.52
N PRO A 817 -1.64 -36.98 6.82
CA PRO A 817 -2.34 -35.83 7.42
C PRO A 817 -1.59 -34.52 7.25
N TYR A 818 -0.26 -34.54 7.37
CA TYR A 818 0.56 -33.34 7.15
C TYR A 818 0.46 -32.85 5.70
N ALA A 819 0.48 -33.74 4.71
CA ALA A 819 0.26 -33.41 3.29
C ALA A 819 -1.11 -32.77 3.05
N LEU A 820 -2.18 -33.31 3.64
CA LEU A 820 -3.52 -32.73 3.52
C LEU A 820 -3.59 -31.34 4.16
N SER A 821 -3.00 -31.17 5.35
CA SER A 821 -2.99 -29.87 6.01
C SER A 821 -2.22 -28.80 5.20
N ILE A 822 -1.18 -29.17 4.45
CA ILE A 822 -0.49 -28.25 3.53
C ILE A 822 -1.46 -27.71 2.45
N LEU A 823 -2.27 -28.58 1.84
CA LEU A 823 -3.24 -28.16 0.83
C LEU A 823 -4.34 -27.27 1.43
N GLU A 824 -4.86 -27.62 2.61
CA GLU A 824 -5.84 -26.81 3.33
C GLU A 824 -5.29 -25.41 3.69
N ARG A 825 -4.03 -25.35 4.13
CA ARG A 825 -3.33 -24.09 4.44
C ARG A 825 -3.11 -23.24 3.21
N PHE A 826 -2.68 -23.84 2.10
CA PHE A 826 -2.55 -23.12 0.83
C PHE A 826 -3.90 -22.59 0.33
N ALA A 827 -5.02 -23.24 0.66
CA ALA A 827 -6.35 -22.80 0.25
C ALA A 827 -6.85 -21.58 1.06
N ASN A 828 -6.11 -21.11 2.06
CA ASN A 828 -6.47 -19.94 2.85
C ASN A 828 -6.21 -18.63 2.08
N PRO A 829 -7.28 -17.90 1.67
CA PRO A 829 -7.13 -16.69 0.85
C PRO A 829 -6.53 -15.51 1.63
N ASN A 830 -6.51 -15.58 2.97
CA ASN A 830 -6.03 -14.50 3.83
C ASN A 830 -4.49 -14.46 3.96
N THR A 831 -3.79 -15.47 3.42
CA THR A 831 -2.32 -15.51 3.42
C THR A 831 -1.70 -14.52 2.44
N GLY A 832 -2.43 -14.13 1.38
CA GLY A 832 -1.97 -13.17 0.38
C GLY A 832 -0.76 -13.62 -0.45
N HIS A 833 -0.36 -14.89 -0.40
CA HIS A 833 0.76 -15.40 -1.19
C HIS A 833 0.42 -15.37 -2.68
N THR A 834 1.12 -14.51 -3.43
CA THR A 834 0.96 -14.46 -4.88
C THR A 834 1.77 -15.56 -5.56
N THR A 835 1.25 -16.09 -6.65
CA THR A 835 1.94 -17.12 -7.46
C THR A 835 3.27 -16.61 -7.99
N ILE A 836 3.33 -15.34 -8.41
CA ILE A 836 4.55 -14.68 -8.89
C ILE A 836 5.62 -14.59 -7.80
N GLN A 837 5.28 -14.09 -6.61
CA GLN A 837 6.23 -13.94 -5.52
C GLN A 837 6.84 -15.29 -5.11
N VAL A 838 6.03 -16.35 -5.10
CA VAL A 838 6.50 -17.69 -4.75
C VAL A 838 7.40 -18.27 -5.85
N ALA A 839 7.09 -17.98 -7.12
CA ALA A 839 7.82 -18.46 -8.31
C ALA A 839 9.24 -17.85 -8.47
N MET A 840 9.52 -16.70 -7.85
CA MET A 840 10.84 -16.04 -7.89
C MET A 840 11.99 -16.97 -7.46
N ASP A 841 13.21 -16.72 -7.94
CA ASP A 841 14.44 -17.45 -7.55
C ASP A 841 14.34 -18.98 -7.71
N GLY A 842 13.63 -19.45 -8.74
CA GLY A 842 13.45 -20.87 -9.03
C GLY A 842 14.75 -21.66 -9.10
N SER A 843 15.78 -21.08 -9.72
CA SER A 843 17.12 -21.69 -9.85
C SER A 843 17.82 -21.92 -8.51
N LYS A 844 17.43 -21.17 -7.47
CA LYS A 844 17.93 -21.35 -6.10
C LYS A 844 17.03 -22.23 -5.26
N LYS A 845 15.72 -22.23 -5.54
CA LYS A 845 14.72 -22.94 -4.74
C LYS A 845 14.59 -24.42 -5.12
N LEU A 846 14.49 -24.75 -6.40
CA LEU A 846 14.21 -26.12 -6.87
C LEU A 846 15.26 -27.16 -6.44
N PRO A 847 16.58 -26.86 -6.41
CA PRO A 847 17.57 -27.81 -5.92
C PRO A 847 17.31 -28.33 -4.51
N PHE A 848 16.95 -27.44 -3.57
CA PHE A 848 16.73 -27.82 -2.17
C PHE A 848 15.30 -28.32 -1.89
N ARG A 849 14.33 -27.96 -2.74
CA ARG A 849 12.92 -28.30 -2.53
C ARG A 849 12.51 -29.60 -3.22
N LEU A 850 12.98 -29.82 -4.44
CA LEU A 850 12.41 -30.82 -5.36
C LEU A 850 13.43 -31.89 -5.77
N PHE A 851 14.67 -31.51 -6.07
CA PHE A 851 15.61 -32.44 -6.72
C PHE A 851 16.06 -33.59 -5.82
N GLY A 852 16.11 -33.41 -4.50
CA GLY A 852 16.30 -34.55 -3.57
C GLY A 852 15.23 -35.63 -3.72
N THR A 853 13.95 -35.22 -3.82
CA THR A 853 12.84 -36.15 -4.09
C THR A 853 13.03 -36.87 -5.43
N VAL A 854 13.47 -36.14 -6.46
CA VAL A 854 13.69 -36.74 -7.78
C VAL A 854 14.80 -37.79 -7.72
N SER A 855 15.96 -37.45 -7.19
CA SER A 855 17.10 -38.37 -7.03
C SER A 855 16.70 -39.65 -6.29
N ASP A 856 16.00 -39.54 -5.16
CA ASP A 856 15.61 -40.70 -4.34
C ASP A 856 14.60 -41.61 -5.05
N ARG A 857 13.64 -41.02 -5.79
CA ARG A 857 12.67 -41.80 -6.59
C ARG A 857 13.33 -42.51 -7.77
N LEU A 858 14.25 -41.84 -8.46
CA LEU A 858 15.01 -42.45 -9.55
C LEU A 858 15.92 -43.58 -9.06
N ALA A 859 16.58 -43.41 -7.90
CA ALA A 859 17.36 -44.45 -7.26
C ALA A 859 16.49 -45.67 -6.88
N ALA A 860 15.22 -45.45 -6.53
CA ALA A 860 14.22 -46.49 -6.28
C ALA A 860 13.58 -47.09 -7.56
N GLY A 861 14.01 -46.66 -8.75
CA GLY A 861 13.51 -47.15 -10.04
C GLY A 861 12.13 -46.62 -10.44
N ALA A 862 11.68 -45.51 -9.84
CA ALA A 862 10.39 -44.88 -10.14
C ALA A 862 10.59 -43.49 -10.76
N ILE A 863 9.78 -43.15 -11.77
CA ILE A 863 9.77 -41.80 -12.36
C ILE A 863 8.79 -40.92 -11.58
N PRO A 864 9.25 -39.86 -10.92
CA PRO A 864 8.38 -39.00 -10.11
C PRO A 864 7.54 -38.06 -11.00
N GLN A 865 6.24 -38.34 -11.10
CA GLN A 865 5.36 -37.71 -12.09
C GLN A 865 4.96 -36.28 -11.70
N GLY A 866 4.67 -36.04 -10.43
CA GLY A 866 4.38 -34.71 -9.90
C GLY A 866 5.60 -33.80 -9.93
N ALA A 867 6.78 -34.33 -9.62
CA ALA A 867 8.03 -33.58 -9.75
C ALA A 867 8.35 -33.23 -11.21
N ALA A 868 8.08 -34.14 -12.14
CA ALA A 868 8.20 -33.85 -13.57
C ALA A 868 7.23 -32.74 -14.02
N TRP A 869 6.02 -32.66 -13.45
CA TRP A 869 5.10 -31.55 -13.69
C TRP A 869 5.62 -30.21 -13.16
N ALA A 870 6.21 -30.19 -11.96
CA ALA A 870 6.83 -28.99 -11.40
C ALA A 870 7.96 -28.45 -12.29
N VAL A 871 8.86 -29.33 -12.76
CA VAL A 871 9.95 -28.94 -13.67
C VAL A 871 9.38 -28.48 -15.02
N ALA A 872 8.37 -29.17 -15.57
CA ALA A 872 7.76 -28.79 -16.82
C ALA A 872 7.10 -27.39 -16.76
N ALA A 873 6.33 -27.11 -15.70
CA ALA A 873 5.73 -25.79 -15.49
C ALA A 873 6.80 -24.70 -15.37
N TRP A 874 7.91 -24.97 -14.66
CA TRP A 874 9.03 -24.03 -14.57
C TRP A 874 9.71 -23.76 -15.92
N VAL A 875 9.95 -24.81 -16.73
CA VAL A 875 10.51 -24.66 -18.09
C VAL A 875 9.59 -23.83 -18.99
N VAL A 876 8.27 -24.08 -18.95
CA VAL A 876 7.28 -23.32 -19.74
C VAL A 876 7.19 -21.89 -19.26
N PHE A 877 7.25 -21.65 -17.95
CA PHE A 877 7.29 -20.31 -17.35
C PHE A 877 8.48 -19.50 -17.89
N ILE A 878 9.68 -20.10 -17.91
CA ILE A 878 10.90 -19.47 -18.46
C ILE A 878 10.74 -19.21 -19.97
N TYR A 879 10.23 -20.19 -20.72
CA TYR A 879 10.16 -20.13 -22.17
C TYR A 879 9.13 -19.12 -22.69
N LYS A 880 7.89 -19.16 -22.18
CA LYS A 880 6.83 -18.30 -22.69
C LYS A 880 7.04 -16.85 -22.28
N GLY A 881 7.50 -16.58 -21.05
CA GLY A 881 7.57 -15.20 -20.52
C GLY A 881 6.21 -14.49 -20.53
N GLN A 882 5.13 -15.25 -20.62
CA GLN A 882 3.74 -14.81 -20.59
C GLN A 882 2.84 -15.95 -20.11
N THR A 883 1.67 -15.62 -19.58
CA THR A 883 0.65 -16.57 -19.16
C THR A 883 0.03 -17.29 -20.35
N LEU A 884 -0.76 -18.33 -20.09
CA LEU A 884 -1.56 -19.01 -21.10
C LEU A 884 -2.62 -18.05 -21.69
N GLY A 885 -3.08 -17.06 -20.92
CA GLY A 885 -3.95 -15.97 -21.39
C GLY A 885 -3.24 -14.87 -22.20
N GLY A 886 -1.91 -14.88 -22.25
CA GLY A 886 -1.10 -13.91 -23.01
C GLY A 886 -0.60 -12.70 -22.20
N ASN A 887 -0.80 -12.67 -20.88
CA ASN A 887 -0.29 -11.60 -20.02
C ASN A 887 1.21 -11.75 -19.79
N PRO A 888 2.02 -10.68 -19.77
CA PRO A 888 3.46 -10.80 -19.52
C PRO A 888 3.79 -11.44 -18.16
N LEU A 889 4.76 -12.37 -18.16
CA LEU A 889 5.34 -12.98 -16.96
C LEU A 889 6.83 -12.65 -16.90
N VAL A 890 7.20 -11.85 -15.89
CA VAL A 890 8.60 -11.50 -15.65
C VAL A 890 9.29 -12.63 -14.89
N LEU A 891 10.41 -13.13 -15.41
CA LEU A 891 11.27 -14.07 -14.72
C LEU A 891 12.20 -13.30 -13.76
N ASP A 892 11.85 -13.29 -12.49
CA ASP A 892 12.69 -12.78 -11.42
C ASP A 892 13.52 -13.93 -10.81
N ASP A 893 14.77 -14.03 -11.28
CA ASP A 893 15.70 -15.09 -10.90
C ASP A 893 17.15 -14.59 -11.08
N PRO A 894 18.10 -14.91 -10.17
CA PRO A 894 19.50 -14.51 -10.33
C PRO A 894 20.17 -15.07 -11.59
N ARG A 895 19.64 -16.15 -12.16
CA ARG A 895 20.08 -16.76 -13.43
C ARG A 895 19.12 -16.47 -14.59
N ALA A 896 18.22 -15.47 -14.48
CA ALA A 896 17.18 -15.21 -15.48
C ALA A 896 17.73 -15.07 -16.91
N SER A 897 18.80 -14.28 -17.11
CA SER A 897 19.43 -14.09 -18.42
C SER A 897 19.95 -15.39 -19.04
N GLU A 898 20.52 -16.28 -18.22
CA GLU A 898 21.05 -17.57 -18.67
C GLU A 898 19.91 -18.55 -19.00
N LEU A 899 18.91 -18.63 -18.13
CA LEU A 899 17.73 -19.47 -18.31
C LEU A 899 16.95 -19.10 -19.58
N GLN A 900 16.69 -17.81 -19.79
CA GLN A 900 16.00 -17.32 -20.99
C GLN A 900 16.84 -17.51 -22.25
N ALA A 901 18.17 -17.33 -22.17
CA ALA A 901 19.05 -17.58 -23.31
C ALA A 901 19.06 -19.05 -23.72
N ALA A 902 19.01 -19.98 -22.75
CA ALA A 902 19.03 -21.42 -23.00
C ALA A 902 17.84 -21.90 -23.84
N VAL A 903 16.65 -21.38 -23.58
CA VAL A 903 15.42 -21.79 -24.29
C VAL A 903 15.10 -20.90 -25.50
N ARG A 904 15.89 -19.86 -25.75
CA ARG A 904 15.65 -18.91 -26.84
C ARG A 904 15.76 -19.60 -28.20
N GLY A 905 14.67 -19.53 -28.98
CA GLY A 905 14.63 -20.11 -30.32
C GLY A 905 14.40 -21.62 -30.35
N ALA A 906 14.21 -22.28 -29.20
CA ALA A 906 13.73 -23.65 -29.15
C ALA A 906 12.32 -23.73 -29.76
N LEU A 907 12.12 -24.71 -30.65
CA LEU A 907 10.88 -24.93 -31.38
C LEU A 907 10.12 -26.17 -30.86
N LYS A 908 10.81 -27.03 -30.11
CA LYS A 908 10.24 -28.26 -29.56
C LYS A 908 10.44 -28.34 -28.06
N ALA A 909 9.51 -28.99 -27.37
CA ALA A 909 9.62 -29.28 -25.93
C ALA A 909 10.94 -29.97 -25.57
N SER A 910 11.41 -30.91 -26.39
CA SER A 910 12.67 -31.62 -26.16
C SER A 910 13.87 -30.67 -26.14
N GLU A 911 13.92 -29.69 -27.05
CA GLU A 911 15.02 -28.72 -27.15
C GLU A 911 15.06 -27.82 -25.91
N MET A 912 13.90 -27.41 -25.39
CA MET A 912 13.79 -26.58 -24.18
C MET A 912 14.28 -27.34 -22.95
N VAL A 913 13.82 -28.59 -22.78
CA VAL A 913 14.19 -29.43 -21.64
C VAL A 913 15.68 -29.78 -21.67
N GLU A 914 16.21 -30.17 -22.84
CA GLU A 914 17.63 -30.46 -23.00
C GLU A 914 18.51 -29.25 -22.67
N ALA A 915 18.14 -28.05 -23.15
CA ALA A 915 18.90 -26.84 -22.90
C ALA A 915 18.92 -26.46 -21.41
N ILE A 916 17.76 -26.51 -20.73
CA ILE A 916 17.67 -26.21 -19.30
C ILE A 916 18.42 -27.25 -18.46
N MET A 917 18.25 -28.54 -18.73
CA MET A 917 18.94 -29.60 -17.99
C MET A 917 20.46 -29.61 -18.21
N ALA A 918 20.96 -29.03 -19.31
CA ALA A 918 22.38 -28.93 -19.62
C ALA A 918 23.08 -27.74 -18.94
N LEU A 919 22.34 -26.82 -18.29
CA LEU A 919 22.94 -25.68 -17.61
C LEU A 919 23.79 -26.13 -16.41
N PRO A 920 24.99 -25.58 -16.24
CA PRO A 920 25.91 -25.99 -15.18
C PRO A 920 25.30 -25.69 -13.80
N ASP A 921 25.56 -26.58 -12.85
CA ASP A 921 25.17 -26.45 -11.43
C ASP A 921 23.68 -26.20 -11.19
N LEU A 922 22.82 -26.57 -12.16
CA LEU A 922 21.38 -26.42 -12.05
C LEU A 922 20.70 -27.73 -11.63
N PHE A 923 21.06 -28.83 -12.30
CA PHE A 923 20.55 -30.17 -12.00
C PHE A 923 21.68 -31.08 -11.50
N PRO A 924 21.43 -31.89 -10.46
CA PRO A 924 22.28 -33.03 -10.12
C PRO A 924 22.52 -33.96 -11.32
N ALA A 925 23.72 -34.54 -11.41
CA ALA A 925 24.15 -35.32 -12.58
C ALA A 925 23.30 -36.58 -12.82
N ASP A 926 22.83 -37.20 -11.75
CA ASP A 926 21.91 -38.34 -11.76
C ASP A 926 20.54 -37.98 -12.34
N ILE A 927 20.06 -36.75 -12.13
CA ILE A 927 18.81 -36.26 -12.71
C ILE A 927 19.02 -35.85 -14.17
N ALA A 928 20.04 -35.03 -14.42
CA ALA A 928 20.36 -34.53 -15.75
C ALA A 928 20.63 -35.67 -16.74
N GLY A 929 21.27 -36.76 -16.29
CA GLY A 929 21.58 -37.93 -17.10
C GLY A 929 20.46 -38.97 -17.25
N HIS A 930 19.29 -38.79 -16.62
CA HIS A 930 18.26 -39.83 -16.59
C HIS A 930 17.23 -39.72 -17.72
N ASP A 931 17.36 -40.55 -18.75
CA ASP A 931 16.50 -40.54 -19.95
C ASP A 931 15.00 -40.62 -19.64
N GLY A 932 14.60 -41.49 -18.69
CA GLY A 932 13.19 -41.65 -18.33
C GLY A 932 12.56 -40.41 -17.69
N PHE A 933 13.33 -39.64 -16.91
CA PHE A 933 12.83 -38.42 -16.27
C PHE A 933 12.78 -37.29 -17.29
N ARG A 934 13.83 -37.16 -18.12
CA ARG A 934 13.87 -36.22 -19.24
C ARG A 934 12.69 -36.41 -20.19
N ALA A 935 12.36 -37.66 -20.53
CA ALA A 935 11.20 -37.98 -21.37
C ALA A 935 9.89 -37.55 -20.70
N ALA A 936 9.71 -37.83 -19.41
CA ALA A 936 8.51 -37.43 -18.67
C ALA A 936 8.34 -35.91 -18.58
N VAL A 937 9.43 -35.16 -18.34
CA VAL A 937 9.40 -33.69 -18.36
C VAL A 937 9.09 -33.16 -19.75
N THR A 938 9.68 -33.74 -20.79
CA THR A 938 9.46 -33.33 -22.19
C THR A 938 8.01 -33.54 -22.63
N GLU A 939 7.40 -34.68 -22.27
CA GLU A 939 5.98 -34.96 -22.52
C GLU A 939 5.08 -33.90 -21.88
N LYS A 940 5.36 -33.54 -20.63
CA LYS A 940 4.58 -32.55 -19.87
C LYS A 940 4.77 -31.13 -20.37
N VAL A 941 5.99 -30.74 -20.78
CA VAL A 941 6.22 -29.46 -21.46
C VAL A 941 5.45 -29.41 -22.78
N ALA A 942 5.42 -30.51 -23.55
CA ALA A 942 4.65 -30.57 -24.78
C ALA A 942 3.14 -30.43 -24.52
N ASP A 943 2.61 -31.07 -23.47
CA ASP A 943 1.20 -30.92 -23.08
C ASP A 943 0.87 -29.46 -22.74
N LEU A 944 1.67 -28.82 -21.88
CA LEU A 944 1.46 -27.42 -21.48
C LEU A 944 1.56 -26.43 -22.64
N LEU A 945 2.41 -26.68 -23.63
CA LEU A 945 2.53 -25.82 -24.81
C LEU A 945 1.39 -26.03 -25.81
N SER A 946 0.69 -27.17 -25.76
CA SER A 946 -0.43 -27.49 -26.65
C SER A 946 -1.77 -26.91 -26.20
N ARG A 947 -1.84 -26.49 -24.94
CA ARG A 947 -2.96 -25.78 -24.31
C ARG A 947 -2.81 -24.29 -24.54
#